data_AF-A0A0K8PZJ3-F1
#
_entry.id   AF-A0A0K8PZJ3-F1
#
_cell.length_a   1.000
_cell.length_b   1.000
_cell.length_c   1.000
_cell.angle_alpha   90.00
_cell.angle_beta   90.00
_cell.angle_gamma   90.00
#
_symmetry.space_group_name_H-M   'P 1'
#
loop_
_entity.id
_entity.type
_entity.pdbx_description
1 polymer ?
#
loop_
_entity_poly.entity_id
_entity_poly.type
_entity_poly.pdbx_seq_one_letter_code
_entity_poly.pdbx_strand_id
1 'polypeptide(L)'
;MRTVTANGERTVQTGAWGASSPRRTRVLPLLLLALCSLTALFATATPARAADSAPATQAAYFADRLREDPVYVTDQLPREIPRSTARDFARLAKKTGVPTYVLVLPDQSSVDGKQLLGAVHDRLGRDGLYVLVDDIQVTEATAYGVPAPAEAASTVTQYELPYDAGALLSFERFVDVIALGEEKAAARAEAAREKYPDDGPADMYIGPSDRRNQSFLTGILLTGVPLLILLTAGYARRRRRRSGAERRAPRWAVPGAAVLSAAAIALTAPTVFDQTRSSAAPPPTPADLSARVERVAAGLKQDPVYADPESPRVLAARQLDRLHDRIRDFRRSEGGGQVFVSVVPQTPESESAGDSMLFAAAVHAKVREDGLYVVADPDDGTIDFYNHGLRLDTDHLSFNLPDSVTFGDSKADEADDHLLGERLDQLMGFLDETPRTDRPGSEPAPAAAPRAADENTLPPLFATDFWPGLFVGAFLALLLSGVVAGAVWIVNGLRRWRSPEPDPAGLLPVTSPTEPSASYLRRTAHAELSALTREFINADGHARAWDCLDAAMLLLDGDPNRTRRPGTDPATLTAVVVLARAGRAALTGDTNDLCCGVNPLHGPAVGRHHVRVSAAAAGSNRRRLLPVCKPCRDTAIAQPGGIPGKLLRLPGSASDDGGRPPYYEATDGPLTAVPGGIARLIDKVRETAGVH
;
A
#
# COMPACT_ATOMS: atom_id res chain seq x y z
N MET A 1 3.97 -9.65 -25.73
CA MET A 1 4.50 -9.33 -27.08
C MET A 1 4.68 -7.82 -27.11
N ARG A 2 5.94 -7.38 -27.20
CA ARG A 2 6.47 -6.00 -27.33
C ARG A 2 6.06 -4.91 -26.32
N THR A 3 6.92 -4.78 -25.33
CA THR A 3 7.32 -3.55 -24.63
C THR A 3 7.87 -2.49 -25.60
N VAL A 4 7.54 -1.21 -25.39
CA VAL A 4 8.33 -0.07 -25.88
C VAL A 4 8.42 0.96 -24.76
N THR A 5 9.63 1.08 -24.22
CA THR A 5 10.15 2.16 -23.37
C THR A 5 10.77 3.23 -24.25
N ALA A 6 10.60 4.51 -23.93
CA ALA A 6 11.56 5.55 -24.31
C ALA A 6 11.46 6.75 -23.36
N ASN A 7 12.50 6.91 -22.55
CA ASN A 7 12.87 8.14 -21.87
C ASN A 7 13.23 9.23 -22.88
N GLY A 8 13.01 10.49 -22.49
CA GLY A 8 13.54 11.65 -23.18
C GLY A 8 13.80 12.78 -22.19
N GLU A 9 14.93 12.71 -21.49
CA GLU A 9 15.51 13.82 -20.74
C GLU A 9 15.86 14.97 -21.71
N ARG A 10 15.47 16.20 -21.36
CA ARG A 10 16.08 17.43 -21.90
C ARG A 10 16.36 18.40 -20.77
N THR A 11 17.62 18.41 -20.37
CA THR A 11 18.30 19.53 -19.73
C THR A 11 19.02 20.37 -20.81
N VAL A 12 19.49 21.56 -20.41
CA VAL A 12 20.29 22.55 -21.16
C VAL A 12 19.38 23.56 -21.92
N GLN A 13 19.40 24.87 -21.67
CA GLN A 13 20.58 25.75 -21.65
C GLN A 13 20.27 27.11 -21.01
N THR A 14 21.03 27.47 -19.98
CA THR A 14 21.22 28.84 -19.50
C THR A 14 22.15 29.60 -20.44
N GLY A 15 21.74 30.78 -20.91
CA GLY A 15 22.57 31.68 -21.71
C GLY A 15 22.33 33.13 -21.31
N ALA A 16 23.26 33.69 -20.55
CA ALA A 16 23.39 35.11 -20.31
C ALA A 16 24.38 35.74 -21.32
N TRP A 17 24.31 37.06 -21.45
CA TRP A 17 25.34 38.05 -21.88
C TRP A 17 24.91 38.93 -23.07
N GLY A 18 25.02 40.26 -22.89
CA GLY A 18 25.02 41.22 -23.99
C GLY A 18 24.61 42.64 -23.62
N ALA A 19 25.53 43.40 -23.02
CA ALA A 19 25.36 44.82 -22.69
C ALA A 19 25.83 45.78 -23.82
N SER A 20 25.35 47.03 -23.75
CA SER A 20 25.92 48.30 -24.29
C SER A 20 25.77 48.56 -25.82
N SER A 21 25.49 49.75 -26.38
CA SER A 21 25.24 51.16 -26.00
C SER A 21 24.96 51.95 -27.33
N PRO A 22 25.05 53.29 -27.46
CA PRO A 22 24.03 54.34 -27.26
C PRO A 22 23.71 55.17 -28.54
N ARG A 23 22.70 56.06 -28.50
CA ARG A 23 22.86 57.43 -29.06
C ARG A 23 21.80 58.41 -28.54
N ARG A 24 22.33 59.51 -27.99
CA ARG A 24 21.67 60.71 -27.46
C ARG A 24 21.23 61.67 -28.57
N THR A 25 20.14 62.40 -28.32
CA THR A 25 19.97 63.86 -28.50
C THR A 25 18.76 64.24 -27.59
N ARG A 26 18.86 64.92 -26.43
CA ARG A 26 19.09 66.37 -26.14
C ARG A 26 18.24 67.26 -27.08
N VAL A 27 17.31 68.12 -26.66
CA VAL A 27 17.22 69.15 -25.58
C VAL A 27 15.73 69.54 -25.44
N LEU A 28 15.05 69.42 -24.27
CA LEU A 28 14.71 70.48 -23.28
C LEU A 28 13.59 71.49 -23.74
N PRO A 29 12.96 72.29 -22.87
CA PRO A 29 11.73 72.02 -22.10
C PRO A 29 10.64 73.14 -22.24
N LEU A 30 9.40 72.84 -21.90
CA LEU A 30 8.31 73.79 -21.58
C LEU A 30 7.18 72.93 -20.98
N LEU A 31 7.28 72.45 -19.74
CA LEU A 31 7.13 73.20 -18.50
C LEU A 31 5.88 74.09 -18.51
N LEU A 32 4.88 73.63 -17.76
CA LEU A 32 4.03 74.47 -16.92
C LEU A 32 3.36 75.65 -17.63
N LEU A 33 2.21 75.38 -18.22
CA LEU A 33 1.13 76.37 -18.42
C LEU A 33 -0.10 75.58 -18.87
N ALA A 34 -1.01 75.25 -17.94
CA ALA A 34 -2.43 74.90 -18.15
C ALA A 34 -2.99 73.88 -17.13
N LEU A 35 -2.34 73.68 -15.98
CA LEU A 35 -3.04 73.30 -14.75
C LEU A 35 -3.16 74.56 -13.88
N CYS A 36 -4.33 74.78 -13.30
CA CYS A 36 -4.70 75.85 -12.34
C CYS A 36 -5.44 77.08 -12.90
N SER A 37 -6.67 76.87 -13.37
CA SER A 37 -7.84 77.77 -13.23
C SER A 37 -8.99 77.08 -13.97
N LEU A 38 -10.20 76.85 -13.48
CA LEU A 38 -10.99 77.60 -12.52
C LEU A 38 -12.19 76.71 -12.16
N THR A 39 -12.40 76.45 -10.88
CA THR A 39 -13.67 76.02 -10.31
C THR A 39 -14.51 77.26 -10.02
N ALA A 40 -15.69 77.40 -10.64
CA ALA A 40 -16.89 78.03 -10.05
C ALA A 40 -18.06 78.20 -11.05
N LEU A 41 -19.15 77.48 -10.75
CA LEU A 41 -20.57 77.88 -10.83
C LEU A 41 -21.19 78.32 -12.18
N PHE A 42 -22.13 77.49 -12.68
CA PHE A 42 -23.58 77.74 -12.88
C PHE A 42 -24.15 76.51 -13.63
N ALA A 43 -24.79 75.54 -12.98
CA ALA A 43 -26.20 75.52 -12.59
C ALA A 43 -27.18 75.83 -13.74
N THR A 44 -27.64 74.79 -14.45
CA THR A 44 -29.07 74.43 -14.65
C THR A 44 -29.16 73.20 -15.57
N ALA A 45 -29.39 72.02 -14.98
CA ALA A 45 -30.03 70.91 -15.68
C ALA A 45 -30.95 70.20 -14.68
N THR A 46 -32.23 70.23 -15.00
CA THR A 46 -33.34 69.51 -14.37
C THR A 46 -33.01 68.05 -14.06
N PRO A 47 -33.58 67.46 -12.99
CA PRO A 47 -33.30 66.09 -12.60
C PRO A 47 -33.96 65.16 -13.61
N ALA A 48 -33.17 64.55 -14.49
CA ALA A 48 -33.58 63.33 -15.13
C ALA A 48 -33.58 62.24 -14.05
N ARG A 49 -34.78 61.89 -13.58
CA ARG A 49 -35.07 60.65 -12.87
C ARG A 49 -34.82 59.50 -13.85
N ALA A 50 -33.55 59.18 -14.07
CA ALA A 50 -33.13 58.00 -14.83
C ALA A 50 -33.26 56.80 -13.90
N ALA A 51 -33.86 55.75 -14.43
CA ALA A 51 -34.26 54.54 -13.71
C ALA A 51 -33.10 53.93 -12.89
N ASP A 52 -33.44 53.56 -11.66
CA ASP A 52 -32.74 52.53 -10.88
C ASP A 52 -32.61 51.26 -11.73
N SER A 53 -31.36 50.87 -12.01
CA SER A 53 -30.83 49.50 -12.01
C SER A 53 -29.59 49.41 -12.91
N ALA A 54 -28.45 49.96 -12.49
CA ALA A 54 -27.19 49.40 -12.97
C ALA A 54 -27.17 47.94 -12.50
N PRO A 55 -27.02 46.94 -13.39
CA PRO A 55 -27.10 45.55 -12.98
C PRO A 55 -25.97 45.28 -11.98
N ALA A 56 -26.32 44.92 -10.75
CA ALA A 56 -25.39 44.77 -9.63
C ALA A 56 -24.23 43.84 -9.99
N THR A 57 -22.98 44.31 -9.93
CA THR A 57 -21.79 43.44 -10.04
C THR A 57 -21.83 42.36 -8.95
N GLN A 58 -21.20 41.20 -9.14
CA GLN A 58 -21.13 40.13 -8.13
C GLN A 58 -20.77 40.66 -6.72
N ALA A 59 -19.76 41.54 -6.64
CA ALA A 59 -19.38 42.23 -5.39
C ALA A 59 -20.49 43.12 -4.77
N ALA A 60 -21.38 43.69 -5.59
CA ALA A 60 -22.52 44.47 -5.10
C ALA A 60 -23.61 43.55 -4.53
N TYR A 61 -23.87 42.42 -5.20
CA TYR A 61 -24.77 41.40 -4.66
C TYR A 61 -24.28 40.90 -3.28
N PHE A 62 -23.00 40.55 -3.16
CA PHE A 62 -22.45 40.12 -1.88
C PHE A 62 -22.40 41.22 -0.82
N ALA A 63 -22.07 42.46 -1.19
CA ALA A 63 -22.14 43.58 -0.25
C ALA A 63 -23.57 43.82 0.27
N ASP A 64 -24.58 43.65 -0.58
CA ASP A 64 -25.99 43.76 -0.18
C ASP A 64 -26.38 42.64 0.78
N ARG A 65 -25.97 41.39 0.49
CA ARG A 65 -26.19 40.25 1.39
C ARG A 65 -25.48 40.42 2.73
N LEU A 66 -24.23 40.86 2.72
CA LEU A 66 -23.46 41.11 3.94
C LEU A 66 -23.99 42.27 4.78
N ARG A 67 -24.78 43.17 4.17
CA ARG A 67 -25.48 44.23 4.89
C ARG A 67 -26.64 43.69 5.71
N GLU A 68 -27.30 42.63 5.23
CA GLU A 68 -28.40 41.93 5.90
C GLU A 68 -27.89 40.98 6.99
N ASP A 69 -26.91 40.13 6.66
CA ASP A 69 -26.27 39.17 7.56
C ASP A 69 -24.75 39.17 7.32
N PRO A 70 -23.90 39.36 8.35
CA PRO A 70 -22.45 39.36 8.17
C PRO A 70 -21.87 38.03 7.64
N VAL A 71 -22.67 36.97 7.54
CA VAL A 71 -22.26 35.70 6.93
C VAL A 71 -23.17 35.36 5.77
N TYR A 72 -22.56 35.14 4.60
CA TYR A 72 -23.22 34.60 3.43
C TYR A 72 -22.72 33.20 3.13
N VAL A 73 -23.63 32.23 3.03
CA VAL A 73 -23.35 30.88 2.54
C VAL A 73 -24.14 30.66 1.26
N THR A 74 -23.44 30.32 0.18
CA THR A 74 -24.02 30.01 -1.12
C THR A 74 -24.99 28.82 -1.06
N ASP A 75 -25.99 28.79 -1.94
CA ASP A 75 -26.75 27.57 -2.25
C ASP A 75 -26.23 26.82 -3.49
N GLN A 76 -25.05 27.18 -4.01
CA GLN A 76 -24.42 26.47 -5.12
C GLN A 76 -23.73 25.17 -4.67
N LEU A 77 -23.36 25.07 -3.38
CA LEU A 77 -22.68 23.90 -2.79
C LEU A 77 -23.47 23.25 -1.63
N PRO A 78 -24.77 22.99 -1.76
CA PRO A 78 -25.56 22.51 -0.63
C PRO A 78 -25.08 21.14 -0.13
N ARG A 79 -24.42 20.32 -0.95
CA ARG A 79 -23.94 18.99 -0.52
C ARG A 79 -22.69 19.06 0.35
N GLU A 80 -21.80 20.00 0.09
CA GLU A 80 -20.56 20.17 0.86
C GLU A 80 -20.72 21.19 1.99
N ILE A 81 -21.38 22.33 1.70
CA ILE A 81 -21.62 23.40 2.67
C ILE A 81 -23.10 23.79 2.66
N PRO A 82 -23.95 23.09 3.43
CA PRO A 82 -25.36 23.42 3.52
C PRO A 82 -25.57 24.84 4.08
N ARG A 83 -26.52 25.60 3.52
CA ARG A 83 -26.84 26.96 4.00
C ARG A 83 -27.24 27.03 5.47
N SER A 84 -27.80 25.94 6.00
CA SER A 84 -28.09 25.78 7.42
C SER A 84 -26.86 25.95 8.33
N THR A 85 -25.63 25.81 7.81
CA THR A 85 -24.37 26.06 8.53
C THR A 85 -24.03 27.54 8.73
N ALA A 86 -24.72 28.47 8.07
CA ALA A 86 -24.46 29.92 8.20
C ALA A 86 -24.48 30.39 9.66
N ARG A 87 -25.32 29.77 10.51
CA ARG A 87 -25.38 30.06 11.96
C ARG A 87 -24.13 29.65 12.72
N ASP A 88 -23.46 28.59 12.28
CA ASP A 88 -22.22 28.11 12.91
C ASP A 88 -21.05 29.00 12.49
N PHE A 89 -20.94 29.35 11.20
CA PHE A 89 -20.02 30.38 10.72
C PHE A 89 -20.22 31.72 11.45
N ALA A 90 -21.46 32.19 11.60
CA ALA A 90 -21.76 33.44 12.33
C ALA A 90 -21.40 33.35 13.82
N ARG A 91 -21.49 32.16 14.43
CA ARG A 91 -21.07 31.94 15.83
C ARG A 91 -19.55 31.98 15.96
N LEU A 92 -18.83 31.37 15.02
CA LEU A 92 -17.37 31.40 14.96
C LEU A 92 -16.85 32.81 14.68
N ALA A 93 -17.41 33.52 13.70
CA ALA A 93 -17.04 34.88 13.34
C ALA A 93 -17.10 35.85 14.55
N LYS A 94 -18.01 35.65 15.51
CA LYS A 94 -18.08 36.46 16.73
C LYS A 94 -16.88 36.27 17.67
N LYS A 95 -16.16 35.15 17.60
CA LYS A 95 -15.00 34.87 18.45
C LYS A 95 -13.75 35.66 18.03
N THR A 96 -13.72 36.23 16.82
CA THR A 96 -12.55 36.99 16.32
C THR A 96 -12.30 38.28 17.11
N GLY A 97 -13.33 38.81 17.79
CA GLY A 97 -13.25 40.06 18.54
C GLY A 97 -13.33 41.34 17.69
N VAL A 98 -13.49 41.22 16.36
CA VAL A 98 -13.66 42.34 15.41
C VAL A 98 -14.89 42.09 14.51
N PRO A 99 -15.52 43.11 13.92
CA PRO A 99 -16.52 42.90 12.88
C PRO A 99 -15.95 41.98 11.80
N THR A 100 -16.60 40.85 11.55
CA THR A 100 -16.12 39.84 10.61
C THR A 100 -17.21 39.53 9.60
N TYR A 101 -16.88 39.65 8.32
CA TYR A 101 -17.75 39.40 7.18
C TYR A 101 -17.25 38.15 6.44
N VAL A 102 -18.11 37.15 6.31
CA VAL A 102 -17.73 35.84 5.75
C VAL A 102 -18.52 35.58 4.49
N LEU A 103 -17.83 35.29 3.40
CA LEU A 103 -18.39 34.80 2.16
C LEU A 103 -17.96 33.34 1.99
N VAL A 104 -18.94 32.46 1.89
CA VAL A 104 -18.72 31.03 1.61
C VAL A 104 -19.28 30.73 0.23
N LEU A 105 -18.39 30.56 -0.75
CA LEU A 105 -18.67 30.49 -2.18
C LEU A 105 -18.00 29.24 -2.78
N PRO A 106 -18.37 28.77 -3.99
CA PRO A 106 -17.57 27.76 -4.68
C PRO A 106 -16.15 28.25 -4.99
N ASP A 107 -15.20 27.32 -5.13
CA ASP A 107 -13.89 27.64 -5.67
C ASP A 107 -14.05 28.18 -7.10
N GLN A 108 -13.82 29.48 -7.28
CA GLN A 108 -13.88 30.15 -8.58
C GLN A 108 -12.46 30.43 -9.03
N SER A 109 -11.91 29.49 -9.80
CA SER A 109 -10.52 29.53 -10.32
C SER A 109 -10.14 30.81 -11.11
N SER A 110 -11.12 31.61 -11.54
CA SER A 110 -10.95 32.80 -12.36
C SER A 110 -10.95 34.14 -11.61
N VAL A 111 -11.41 34.18 -10.35
CA VAL A 111 -11.54 35.45 -9.59
C VAL A 111 -10.45 35.56 -8.53
N ASP A 112 -9.64 36.61 -8.60
CA ASP A 112 -8.73 36.97 -7.49
C ASP A 112 -9.57 37.28 -6.24
N GLY A 113 -9.57 36.33 -5.29
CA GLY A 113 -10.35 36.44 -4.05
C GLY A 113 -10.06 37.73 -3.29
N LYS A 114 -8.83 38.24 -3.33
CA LYS A 114 -8.45 39.49 -2.69
C LYS A 114 -9.10 40.69 -3.37
N GLN A 115 -9.15 40.67 -4.70
CA GLN A 115 -9.85 41.69 -5.49
C GLN A 115 -11.36 41.68 -5.20
N LEU A 116 -11.97 40.50 -5.10
CA LEU A 116 -13.37 40.35 -4.73
C LEU A 116 -13.65 40.93 -3.33
N LEU A 117 -12.88 40.53 -2.33
CA LEU A 117 -13.04 41.02 -0.96
C LEU A 117 -12.86 42.55 -0.87
N GLY A 118 -11.89 43.12 -1.58
CA GLY A 118 -11.71 44.57 -1.69
C GLY A 118 -12.92 45.27 -2.33
N ALA A 119 -13.42 44.74 -3.45
CA ALA A 119 -14.58 45.29 -4.15
C ALA A 119 -15.88 45.20 -3.33
N VAL A 120 -16.02 44.16 -2.49
CA VAL A 120 -17.12 43.99 -1.54
C VAL A 120 -16.97 44.97 -0.38
N HIS A 121 -15.77 45.11 0.18
CA HIS A 121 -15.47 46.09 1.23
C HIS A 121 -15.82 47.51 0.78
N ASP A 122 -15.37 47.93 -0.39
CA ASP A 122 -15.60 49.29 -0.92
C ASP A 122 -17.10 49.61 -1.09
N ARG A 123 -17.91 48.59 -1.40
CA ARG A 123 -19.37 48.72 -1.56
C ARG A 123 -20.13 48.61 -0.25
N LEU A 124 -19.67 47.77 0.67
CA LEU A 124 -20.27 47.61 1.99
C LEU A 124 -19.97 48.84 2.86
N GLY A 125 -18.77 49.42 2.72
CA GLY A 125 -18.33 50.63 3.40
C GLY A 125 -18.19 50.47 4.91
N ARG A 126 -17.72 49.31 5.38
CA ARG A 126 -17.57 48.99 6.80
C ARG A 126 -16.19 48.41 7.10
N ASP A 127 -15.55 48.91 8.14
CA ASP A 127 -14.32 48.30 8.65
C ASP A 127 -14.60 46.90 9.23
N GLY A 128 -13.67 45.97 9.04
CA GLY A 128 -13.78 44.60 9.52
C GLY A 128 -12.79 43.64 8.89
N LEU A 129 -12.83 42.40 9.36
CA LEU A 129 -12.13 41.25 8.78
C LEU A 129 -13.04 40.61 7.72
N TYR A 130 -12.61 40.59 6.47
CA TYR A 130 -13.32 39.97 5.36
C TYR A 130 -12.66 38.63 5.05
N VAL A 131 -13.47 37.58 5.01
CA VAL A 131 -13.00 36.20 4.85
C VAL A 131 -13.75 35.55 3.70
N LEU A 132 -13.02 34.99 2.75
CA LEU A 132 -13.52 34.12 1.70
C LEU A 132 -13.20 32.67 2.08
N VAL A 133 -14.21 31.82 2.00
CA VAL A 133 -14.11 30.38 2.29
C VAL A 133 -14.67 29.65 1.08
N ASP A 134 -13.93 28.67 0.56
CA ASP A 134 -14.41 27.77 -0.49
C ASP A 134 -14.94 26.45 0.12
N ASP A 135 -15.18 25.43 -0.70
CA ASP A 135 -15.58 24.08 -0.28
C ASP A 135 -14.56 23.40 0.64
N ILE A 136 -13.29 23.82 0.57
CA ILE A 136 -12.14 23.14 1.15
C ILE A 136 -11.65 23.87 2.40
N GLN A 137 -11.42 25.18 2.31
CA GLN A 137 -10.71 25.98 3.30
C GLN A 137 -10.98 27.49 3.22
N VAL A 138 -10.38 28.24 4.16
CA VAL A 138 -10.25 29.69 4.04
C VAL A 138 -9.23 30.02 2.95
N THR A 139 -9.70 30.53 1.82
CA THR A 139 -8.86 30.84 0.64
C THR A 139 -8.18 32.19 0.77
N GLU A 140 -8.91 33.21 1.22
CA GLU A 140 -8.41 34.56 1.33
C GLU A 140 -9.01 35.26 2.56
N ALA A 141 -8.20 36.07 3.25
CA ALA A 141 -8.68 36.90 4.34
C ALA A 141 -7.95 38.22 4.37
N THR A 142 -8.69 39.33 4.42
CA THR A 142 -8.13 40.69 4.48
C THR A 142 -8.79 41.50 5.58
N ALA A 143 -7.96 42.15 6.40
CA ALA A 143 -8.42 43.07 7.43
C ALA A 143 -8.44 44.50 6.88
N TYR A 144 -9.59 45.17 6.95
CA TYR A 144 -9.76 46.57 6.57
C TYR A 144 -10.13 47.38 7.83
N GLY A 145 -9.28 48.35 8.20
CA GLY A 145 -9.55 49.25 9.33
C GLY A 145 -9.50 48.59 10.72
N VAL A 146 -9.17 47.30 10.84
CA VAL A 146 -9.12 46.56 12.11
C VAL A 146 -7.81 45.78 12.29
N PRO A 147 -7.30 45.64 13.53
CA PRO A 147 -6.10 44.85 13.80
C PRO A 147 -6.46 43.36 13.92
N ALA A 148 -6.40 42.63 12.81
CA ALA A 148 -6.61 41.17 12.78
C ALA A 148 -5.46 40.47 12.04
N PRO A 149 -4.80 39.46 12.63
CA PRO A 149 -3.64 38.79 12.02
C PRO A 149 -4.06 37.76 10.96
N ALA A 150 -4.75 38.22 9.91
CA ALA A 150 -5.34 37.40 8.86
C ALA A 150 -4.31 36.47 8.18
N GLU A 151 -3.16 37.01 7.76
CA GLU A 151 -2.11 36.23 7.08
C GLU A 151 -1.53 35.12 7.96
N ALA A 152 -1.31 35.40 9.24
CA ALA A 152 -0.83 34.41 10.19
C ALA A 152 -1.88 33.32 10.44
N ALA A 153 -3.16 33.70 10.54
CA ALA A 153 -4.26 32.76 10.68
C ALA A 153 -4.42 31.86 9.43
N SER A 154 -4.37 32.43 8.22
CA SER A 154 -4.39 31.66 6.97
C SER A 154 -3.21 30.70 6.89
N THR A 155 -2.00 31.15 7.25
CA THR A 155 -0.82 30.28 7.32
C THR A 155 -1.04 29.11 8.28
N VAL A 156 -1.49 29.38 9.52
CA VAL A 156 -1.70 28.30 10.49
C VAL A 156 -2.75 27.30 10.01
N THR A 157 -3.87 27.78 9.45
CA THR A 157 -4.91 26.92 8.89
C THR A 157 -4.36 26.02 7.78
N GLN A 158 -3.60 26.58 6.83
CA GLN A 158 -2.98 25.86 5.72
C GLN A 158 -2.00 24.77 6.18
N TYR A 159 -1.24 25.01 7.25
CA TYR A 159 -0.19 24.10 7.71
C TYR A 159 -0.63 23.13 8.82
N GLU A 160 -1.70 23.43 9.58
CA GLU A 160 -2.13 22.57 10.70
C GLU A 160 -3.30 21.66 10.37
N LEU A 161 -4.09 21.93 9.32
CA LEU A 161 -5.28 21.16 8.97
C LEU A 161 -5.10 20.35 7.68
N PRO A 162 -5.62 19.12 7.61
CA PRO A 162 -5.60 18.35 6.36
C PRO A 162 -6.33 19.11 5.25
N TYR A 163 -5.96 18.84 4.00
CA TYR A 163 -6.57 19.49 2.83
C TYR A 163 -8.10 19.33 2.82
N ASP A 164 -8.62 18.18 3.23
CA ASP A 164 -10.06 17.87 3.30
C ASP A 164 -10.69 18.13 4.67
N ALA A 165 -10.12 19.03 5.49
CA ALA A 165 -10.70 19.44 6.76
C ALA A 165 -12.13 19.99 6.62
N GLY A 166 -12.44 20.55 5.45
CA GLY A 166 -13.71 21.18 5.12
C GLY A 166 -13.80 22.62 5.64
N ALA A 167 -14.63 23.40 4.97
CA ALA A 167 -14.79 24.83 5.17
C ALA A 167 -15.02 25.26 6.63
N LEU A 168 -15.92 24.58 7.35
CA LEU A 168 -16.30 24.97 8.71
C LEU A 168 -15.16 24.77 9.72
N LEU A 169 -14.44 23.64 9.65
CA LEU A 169 -13.31 23.35 10.53
C LEU A 169 -12.12 24.25 10.19
N SER A 170 -11.90 24.50 8.90
CA SER A 170 -10.91 25.46 8.42
C SER A 170 -11.16 26.86 8.97
N PHE A 171 -12.40 27.33 8.90
CA PHE A 171 -12.79 28.62 9.47
C PHE A 171 -12.70 28.65 11.00
N GLU A 172 -13.04 27.56 11.70
CA GLU A 172 -12.86 27.48 13.15
C GLU A 172 -11.38 27.63 13.55
N ARG A 173 -10.48 26.91 12.89
CA ARG A 173 -9.03 27.04 13.15
C ARG A 173 -8.53 28.45 12.85
N PHE A 174 -8.97 29.03 11.75
CA PHE A 174 -8.62 30.40 11.37
C PHE A 174 -9.04 31.39 12.47
N VAL A 175 -10.30 31.32 12.91
CA VAL A 175 -10.86 32.18 13.97
C VAL A 175 -10.12 31.98 15.29
N ASP A 176 -9.80 30.74 15.67
CA ASP A 176 -9.06 30.44 16.89
C ASP A 176 -7.67 31.11 16.90
N VAL A 177 -7.02 31.20 15.73
CA VAL A 177 -5.72 31.87 15.59
C VAL A 177 -5.86 33.38 15.63
N ILE A 178 -6.89 33.95 14.98
CA ILE A 178 -7.21 35.37 15.09
C ILE A 178 -7.41 35.77 16.55
N ALA A 179 -8.13 34.96 17.33
CA ALA A 179 -8.40 35.21 18.74
C ALA A 179 -7.14 35.21 19.65
N LEU A 180 -6.00 34.69 19.19
CA LEU A 180 -4.73 34.74 19.93
C LEU A 180 -4.09 36.14 19.93
N GLY A 181 -4.45 36.99 18.97
CA GLY A 181 -3.79 38.28 18.71
C GLY A 181 -2.49 38.14 17.91
N GLU A 182 -1.97 39.27 17.43
CA GLU A 182 -0.93 39.35 16.40
C GLU A 182 0.37 38.61 16.74
N GLU A 183 0.96 38.87 17.91
CA GLU A 183 2.24 38.29 18.31
C GLU A 183 2.18 36.76 18.43
N LYS A 184 1.12 36.25 19.08
CA LYS A 184 0.93 34.80 19.27
C LYS A 184 0.53 34.09 17.98
N ALA A 185 -0.27 34.73 17.14
CA ALA A 185 -0.64 34.20 15.83
C ALA A 185 0.60 34.07 14.94
N ALA A 186 1.45 35.09 14.88
CA ALA A 186 2.70 35.07 14.11
C ALA A 186 3.67 33.98 14.61
N ALA A 187 3.86 33.87 15.93
CA ALA A 187 4.70 32.83 16.52
C ALA A 187 4.19 31.41 16.20
N ARG A 188 2.87 31.20 16.19
CA ARG A 188 2.25 29.93 15.81
C ARG A 188 2.39 29.63 14.33
N ALA A 189 2.21 30.64 13.47
CA ALA A 189 2.39 30.51 12.03
C ALA A 189 3.83 30.06 11.69
N GLU A 190 4.83 30.67 12.32
CA GLU A 190 6.22 30.29 12.11
C GLU A 190 6.51 28.88 12.63
N ALA A 191 6.01 28.53 13.82
CA ALA A 191 6.12 27.17 14.35
C ALA A 191 5.44 26.12 13.45
N ALA A 192 4.33 26.48 12.80
CA ALA A 192 3.66 25.60 11.84
C ALA A 192 4.52 25.39 10.58
N ARG A 193 5.10 26.45 10.01
CA ARG A 193 6.03 26.34 8.86
C ARG A 193 7.26 25.50 9.19
N GLU A 194 7.85 25.69 10.37
CA GLU A 194 9.03 24.92 10.79
C GLU A 194 8.69 23.43 11.01
N LYS A 195 7.49 23.15 11.52
CA LYS A 195 7.04 21.78 11.79
C LYS A 195 6.69 21.00 10.52
N TYR A 196 6.22 21.67 9.48
CA TYR A 196 5.73 21.08 8.23
C TYR A 196 6.46 21.65 6.99
N PRO A 197 7.79 21.44 6.87
CA PRO A 197 8.57 22.06 5.80
C PRO A 197 8.33 21.44 4.42
N ASP A 198 7.96 20.16 4.34
CA ASP A 198 7.78 19.41 3.07
C ASP A 198 6.67 18.33 3.13
N ASP A 199 6.30 17.84 4.32
CA ASP A 199 5.15 16.97 4.52
C ASP A 199 4.00 17.84 5.01
N GLY A 200 2.91 17.90 4.23
CA GLY A 200 1.70 18.62 4.60
C GLY A 200 1.12 18.20 5.96
N PRO A 201 0.08 18.89 6.43
CA PRO A 201 -0.60 18.63 7.71
C PRO A 201 -1.11 17.19 7.91
N ALA A 202 -1.81 16.98 9.03
CA ALA A 202 -2.41 15.71 9.47
C ALA A 202 -3.03 14.84 8.34
N ASP A 203 -3.14 13.54 8.58
CA ASP A 203 -3.76 12.60 7.64
C ASP A 203 -5.15 13.08 7.20
N MET A 204 -5.38 13.07 5.88
CA MET A 204 -6.68 13.36 5.26
C MET A 204 -7.79 12.46 5.84
N TYR A 205 -9.04 12.91 5.75
CA TYR A 205 -10.18 12.02 5.92
C TYR A 205 -10.07 10.87 4.91
N ILE A 206 -10.37 9.66 5.38
CA ILE A 206 -10.26 8.50 4.50
C ILE A 206 -11.40 8.52 3.47
N GLY A 207 -11.05 8.30 2.21
CA GLY A 207 -12.04 8.19 1.14
C GLY A 207 -12.75 6.82 1.13
N PRO A 208 -13.77 6.65 0.27
CA PRO A 208 -14.39 5.35 0.02
C PRO A 208 -13.39 4.27 -0.43
N SER A 209 -12.35 4.65 -1.18
CA SER A 209 -11.23 3.77 -1.59
C SER A 209 -10.39 3.31 -0.40
N ASP A 210 -10.06 4.21 0.52
CA ASP A 210 -9.29 3.88 1.71
C ASP A 210 -10.08 2.98 2.64
N ARG A 211 -11.39 3.25 2.80
CA ARG A 211 -12.29 2.36 3.53
C ARG A 211 -12.35 0.98 2.91
N ARG A 212 -12.38 0.86 1.57
CA ARG A 212 -12.30 -0.44 0.87
C ARG A 212 -10.98 -1.15 1.14
N ASN A 213 -9.85 -0.44 1.10
CA ASN A 213 -8.53 -0.99 1.42
C ASN A 213 -8.44 -1.47 2.89
N GLN A 214 -8.97 -0.70 3.84
CA GLN A 214 -9.05 -1.09 5.26
C GLN A 214 -9.92 -2.33 5.45
N SER A 215 -11.09 -2.40 4.80
CA SER A 215 -11.98 -3.56 4.79
C SER A 215 -11.29 -4.79 4.21
N PHE A 216 -10.60 -4.62 3.07
CA PHE A 216 -9.84 -5.67 2.39
C PHE A 216 -8.69 -6.21 3.25
N LEU A 217 -7.87 -5.33 3.83
CA LEU A 217 -6.78 -5.70 4.73
C LEU A 217 -7.30 -6.39 6.00
N THR A 218 -8.40 -5.89 6.56
CA THR A 218 -9.06 -6.53 7.72
C THR A 218 -9.52 -7.94 7.36
N GLY A 219 -10.11 -8.13 6.18
CA GLY A 219 -10.46 -9.45 5.65
C GLY A 219 -9.24 -10.36 5.52
N ILE A 220 -8.13 -9.88 4.93
CA ILE A 220 -6.88 -10.65 4.78
C ILE A 220 -6.35 -11.10 6.14
N LEU A 221 -6.29 -10.20 7.12
CA LEU A 221 -5.75 -10.50 8.44
C LEU A 221 -6.65 -11.45 9.22
N LEU A 222 -7.97 -11.26 9.14
CA LEU A 222 -8.96 -12.04 9.88
C LEU A 222 -8.94 -13.53 9.50
N THR A 223 -8.67 -13.88 8.24
CA THR A 223 -8.53 -15.29 7.81
C THR A 223 -7.08 -15.74 7.74
N GLY A 224 -6.19 -14.91 7.21
CA GLY A 224 -4.82 -15.26 6.92
C GLY A 224 -4.03 -15.60 8.18
N VAL A 225 -4.14 -14.79 9.24
CA VAL A 225 -3.38 -15.01 10.48
C VAL A 225 -3.83 -16.28 11.20
N PRO A 226 -5.13 -16.51 11.50
CA PRO A 226 -5.57 -17.75 12.14
C PRO A 226 -5.25 -18.99 11.31
N LEU A 227 -5.47 -18.94 9.98
CA LEU A 227 -5.20 -20.09 9.11
C LEU A 227 -3.70 -20.42 9.06
N LEU A 228 -2.83 -19.41 8.98
CA LEU A 228 -1.38 -19.61 9.01
C LEU A 228 -0.93 -20.23 10.34
N ILE A 229 -1.50 -19.82 11.48
CA ILE A 229 -1.24 -20.44 12.80
C ILE A 229 -1.61 -21.94 12.77
N LEU A 230 -2.79 -22.28 12.25
CA LEU A 230 -3.26 -23.67 12.17
C LEU A 230 -2.37 -24.52 11.25
N LEU A 231 -2.03 -24.02 10.07
CA LEU A 231 -1.23 -24.73 9.07
C LEU A 231 0.21 -24.96 9.53
N THR A 232 0.87 -23.92 10.04
CA THR A 232 2.25 -24.01 10.53
C THR A 232 2.35 -24.90 11.77
N ALA A 233 1.39 -24.83 12.69
CA ALA A 233 1.33 -25.70 13.86
C ALA A 233 1.07 -27.17 13.47
N GLY A 234 0.18 -27.42 12.50
CA GLY A 234 -0.06 -28.76 11.95
C GLY A 234 1.20 -29.35 11.31
N TYR A 235 1.92 -28.55 10.53
CA TYR A 235 3.20 -28.94 9.95
C TYR A 235 4.26 -29.26 11.01
N ALA A 236 4.44 -28.37 12.00
CA ALA A 236 5.37 -28.56 13.11
C ALA A 236 5.04 -29.83 13.93
N ARG A 237 3.76 -30.10 14.17
CA ARG A 237 3.30 -31.30 14.88
C ARG A 237 3.60 -32.58 14.12
N ARG A 238 3.38 -32.60 12.80
CA ARG A 238 3.73 -33.74 11.93
C ARG A 238 5.23 -34.02 11.95
N ARG A 239 6.06 -32.97 11.98
CA ARG A 239 7.52 -33.10 12.07
C ARG A 239 7.96 -33.65 13.44
N ARG A 240 7.42 -33.14 14.55
CA ARG A 240 7.76 -33.61 15.90
C ARG A 240 7.42 -35.08 16.12
N ARG A 241 6.29 -35.55 15.57
CA ARG A 241 5.92 -36.98 15.60
C ARG A 241 6.97 -37.89 14.97
N ARG A 242 7.73 -37.42 13.97
CA ARG A 242 8.81 -38.20 13.34
C ARG A 242 10.11 -38.23 14.16
N SER A 243 10.31 -37.28 15.08
CA SER A 243 11.55 -37.15 15.86
C SER A 243 11.51 -37.78 17.25
N GLY A 244 10.41 -38.44 17.65
CA GLY A 244 10.28 -39.08 18.97
C GLY A 244 10.24 -38.13 20.18
N ALA A 245 10.53 -36.84 20.00
CA ALA A 245 10.45 -35.81 21.02
C ALA A 245 9.00 -35.35 21.26
N GLU A 246 8.20 -36.19 21.92
CA GLU A 246 6.87 -35.79 22.37
C GLU A 246 6.95 -34.93 23.64
N ARG A 247 6.96 -33.61 23.50
CA ARG A 247 6.45 -32.72 24.56
C ARG A 247 4.94 -32.55 24.36
N ARG A 248 4.14 -32.98 25.33
CA ARG A 248 2.66 -32.85 25.35
C ARG A 248 2.28 -31.36 25.47
N ALA A 249 2.24 -30.65 24.35
CA ALA A 249 1.50 -29.39 24.30
C ALA A 249 -0.01 -29.71 24.34
N PRO A 250 -0.83 -28.93 25.09
CA PRO A 250 -2.26 -29.15 25.18
C PRO A 250 -2.92 -29.03 23.80
N ARG A 251 -3.81 -29.98 23.47
CA ARG A 251 -4.45 -30.10 22.14
C ARG A 251 -5.24 -28.85 21.72
N TRP A 252 -5.63 -28.02 22.69
CA TRP A 252 -6.45 -26.82 22.49
C TRP A 252 -5.66 -25.52 22.34
N ALA A 253 -4.35 -25.51 22.60
CA ALA A 253 -3.57 -24.26 22.56
C ALA A 253 -3.55 -23.61 21.17
N VAL A 254 -3.41 -24.42 20.12
CA VAL A 254 -3.33 -23.96 18.73
C VAL A 254 -4.69 -23.43 18.21
N PRO A 255 -5.80 -24.19 18.29
CA PRO A 255 -7.10 -23.64 17.89
C PRO A 255 -7.53 -22.48 18.80
N GLY A 256 -7.20 -22.52 20.09
CA GLY A 256 -7.42 -21.40 21.01
C GLY A 256 -6.68 -20.14 20.58
N ALA A 257 -5.39 -20.24 20.23
CA ALA A 257 -4.62 -19.10 19.73
C ALA A 257 -5.16 -18.55 18.40
N ALA A 258 -5.59 -19.42 17.48
CA ALA A 258 -6.19 -19.01 16.21
C ALA A 258 -7.51 -18.23 16.43
N VAL A 259 -8.40 -18.76 17.29
CA VAL A 259 -9.67 -18.10 17.65
C VAL A 259 -9.42 -16.79 18.38
N LEU A 260 -8.50 -16.77 19.34
CA LEU A 260 -8.14 -15.53 20.06
C LEU A 260 -7.56 -14.47 19.12
N SER A 261 -6.76 -14.87 18.13
CA SER A 261 -6.22 -13.94 17.13
C SER A 261 -7.33 -13.38 16.24
N ALA A 262 -8.26 -14.22 15.77
CA ALA A 262 -9.42 -13.78 15.01
C ALA A 262 -10.30 -12.81 15.81
N ALA A 263 -10.60 -13.14 17.07
CA ALA A 263 -11.39 -12.30 17.96
C ALA A 263 -10.69 -10.97 18.25
N ALA A 264 -9.37 -10.99 18.50
CA ALA A 264 -8.58 -9.79 18.71
C ALA A 264 -8.63 -8.87 17.49
N ILE A 265 -8.44 -9.40 16.27
CA ILE A 265 -8.53 -8.62 15.02
C ILE A 265 -9.95 -8.05 14.85
N ALA A 266 -10.99 -8.87 15.00
CA ALA A 266 -12.37 -8.42 14.83
C ALA A 266 -12.78 -7.32 15.83
N LEU A 267 -12.29 -7.37 17.08
CA LEU A 267 -12.61 -6.39 18.11
C LEU A 267 -11.76 -5.12 18.03
N THR A 268 -10.50 -5.22 17.59
CA THR A 268 -9.58 -4.08 17.51
C THR A 268 -9.69 -3.32 16.18
N ALA A 269 -10.08 -3.98 15.09
CA ALA A 269 -10.16 -3.32 13.79
C ALA A 269 -11.13 -2.11 13.77
N PRO A 270 -12.33 -2.14 14.38
CA PRO A 270 -13.19 -0.95 14.47
C PRO A 270 -12.63 0.18 15.33
N THR A 271 -11.74 -0.13 16.29
CA THR A 271 -11.08 0.88 17.12
C THR A 271 -9.87 1.52 16.44
N VAL A 272 -9.23 0.79 15.51
CA VAL A 272 -8.11 1.29 14.71
C VAL A 272 -8.61 2.02 13.45
N PHE A 273 -9.75 1.57 12.89
CA PHE A 273 -10.38 2.12 11.70
C PHE A 273 -11.75 2.73 12.02
N ASP A 274 -11.77 3.61 13.01
CA ASP A 274 -12.98 4.20 13.61
C ASP A 274 -13.72 5.20 12.71
N GLN A 275 -13.08 5.66 11.62
CA GLN A 275 -13.52 6.91 10.98
C GLN A 275 -14.97 6.98 10.43
N THR A 276 -15.67 6.01 9.86
CA THR A 276 -17.09 6.12 9.38
C THR A 276 -17.53 7.27 8.44
N ARG A 277 -16.79 8.36 8.27
CA ARG A 277 -17.10 9.49 7.39
C ARG A 277 -15.89 9.92 6.59
N SER A 278 -16.13 10.41 5.37
CA SER A 278 -15.12 10.93 4.44
C SER A 278 -14.97 12.45 4.46
N SER A 279 -15.81 13.16 5.22
CA SER A 279 -15.72 14.62 5.40
C SER A 279 -16.27 15.01 6.77
N ALA A 280 -15.83 16.17 7.27
CA ALA A 280 -16.39 16.83 8.44
C ALA A 280 -17.73 17.55 8.15
N ALA A 281 -18.09 17.70 6.88
CA ALA A 281 -19.28 18.42 6.44
C ALA A 281 -20.57 17.85 7.07
N PRO A 282 -21.45 18.71 7.62
CA PRO A 282 -22.75 18.28 8.09
C PRO A 282 -23.63 17.90 6.89
N PRO A 283 -24.52 16.89 7.03
CA PRO A 283 -25.40 16.49 5.95
C PRO A 283 -26.43 17.61 5.65
N PRO A 284 -26.74 17.86 4.36
CA PRO A 284 -27.73 18.87 4.00
C PRO A 284 -29.15 18.51 4.43
N THR A 285 -29.92 19.55 4.72
CA THR A 285 -31.37 19.42 4.89
C THR A 285 -32.09 19.47 3.54
N PRO A 286 -33.35 18.98 3.44
CA PRO A 286 -34.14 19.14 2.21
C PRO A 286 -34.32 20.61 1.78
N ALA A 287 -34.33 21.55 2.73
CA ALA A 287 -34.42 22.97 2.44
C ALA A 287 -33.12 23.52 1.83
N ASP A 288 -31.96 23.01 2.27
CA ASP A 288 -30.66 23.36 1.68
C ASP A 288 -30.60 22.90 0.22
N LEU A 289 -31.01 21.65 -0.05
CA LEU A 289 -31.04 21.08 -1.41
C LEU A 289 -32.08 21.75 -2.33
N SER A 290 -33.14 22.37 -1.81
CA SER A 290 -34.14 23.04 -2.65
C SER A 290 -33.87 24.53 -2.86
N ALA A 291 -32.96 25.14 -2.10
CA ALA A 291 -32.80 26.60 -2.04
C ALA A 291 -32.45 27.20 -3.41
N ARG A 292 -31.46 26.63 -4.12
CA ARG A 292 -31.02 27.13 -5.43
C ARG A 292 -32.12 27.00 -6.48
N VAL A 293 -32.71 25.81 -6.61
CA VAL A 293 -33.83 25.57 -7.53
C VAL A 293 -35.00 26.52 -7.27
N GLU A 294 -35.33 26.79 -6.01
CA GLU A 294 -36.39 27.74 -5.65
C GLU A 294 -36.05 29.17 -6.03
N ARG A 295 -34.80 29.60 -5.82
CA ARG A 295 -34.33 30.93 -6.23
C ARG A 295 -34.37 31.08 -7.76
N VAL A 296 -33.81 30.12 -8.49
CA VAL A 296 -33.77 30.13 -9.95
C VAL A 296 -35.18 30.12 -10.53
N ALA A 297 -36.05 29.22 -10.04
CA ALA A 297 -37.44 29.17 -10.48
C ALA A 297 -38.21 30.45 -10.15
N ALA A 298 -37.95 31.09 -9.01
CA ALA A 298 -38.56 32.38 -8.67
C ALA A 298 -38.09 33.51 -9.62
N GLY A 299 -36.82 33.49 -10.02
CA GLY A 299 -36.27 34.39 -11.03
C GLY A 299 -36.85 34.15 -12.41
N LEU A 300 -36.93 32.89 -12.85
CA LEU A 300 -37.47 32.51 -14.17
C LEU A 300 -38.95 32.85 -14.35
N LYS A 301 -39.73 32.88 -13.26
CA LYS A 301 -41.11 33.37 -13.27
C LYS A 301 -41.23 34.87 -13.53
N GLN A 302 -40.17 35.63 -13.27
CA GLN A 302 -40.14 37.08 -13.46
C GLN A 302 -39.50 37.45 -14.80
N ASP A 303 -38.44 36.75 -15.18
CA ASP A 303 -37.66 36.96 -16.40
C ASP A 303 -37.32 35.61 -17.03
N PRO A 304 -37.58 35.35 -18.32
CA PRO A 304 -37.23 34.09 -18.96
C PRO A 304 -35.72 33.77 -18.99
N VAL A 305 -34.85 34.73 -18.68
CA VAL A 305 -33.40 34.52 -18.52
C VAL A 305 -33.00 34.82 -17.08
N TYR A 306 -32.58 33.79 -16.35
CA TYR A 306 -31.99 33.92 -15.02
C TYR A 306 -30.48 33.74 -15.11
N ALA A 307 -29.72 34.79 -14.79
CA ALA A 307 -28.27 34.69 -14.60
C ALA A 307 -27.96 34.76 -13.11
N ASP A 308 -27.23 33.77 -12.58
CA ASP A 308 -26.93 33.71 -11.15
C ASP A 308 -26.08 34.92 -10.71
N PRO A 309 -26.55 35.78 -9.79
CA PRO A 309 -25.76 36.88 -9.30
C PRO A 309 -24.52 36.45 -8.48
N GLU A 310 -24.45 35.18 -8.06
CA GLU A 310 -23.29 34.61 -7.36
C GLU A 310 -22.16 34.15 -8.30
N SER A 311 -22.44 33.95 -9.58
CA SER A 311 -21.48 33.46 -10.57
C SER A 311 -20.81 34.59 -11.36
N PRO A 312 -19.66 34.33 -11.99
CA PRO A 312 -19.04 35.26 -12.92
C PRO A 312 -20.03 35.69 -14.02
N ARG A 313 -19.91 36.95 -14.45
CA ARG A 313 -20.77 37.48 -15.51
C ARG A 313 -20.22 37.12 -16.88
N VAL A 314 -20.79 36.08 -17.47
CA VAL A 314 -20.48 35.60 -18.82
C VAL A 314 -21.33 36.24 -19.93
N LEU A 315 -22.44 36.90 -19.58
CA LEU A 315 -23.29 37.61 -20.56
C LEU A 315 -23.18 39.14 -20.39
N ALA A 316 -22.71 39.82 -21.43
CA ALA A 316 -22.78 41.26 -21.51
C ALA A 316 -24.23 41.74 -21.67
N ALA A 317 -24.55 42.95 -21.20
CA ALA A 317 -25.90 43.51 -21.28
C ALA A 317 -26.52 43.45 -22.70
N ARG A 318 -25.71 43.70 -23.74
CA ARG A 318 -26.16 43.61 -25.14
C ARG A 318 -26.47 42.19 -25.61
N GLN A 319 -25.73 41.19 -25.11
CA GLN A 319 -25.99 39.79 -25.42
C GLN A 319 -27.26 39.33 -24.71
N LEU A 320 -27.46 39.77 -23.46
CA LEU A 320 -28.68 39.51 -22.70
C LEU A 320 -29.91 40.12 -23.39
N ASP A 321 -29.86 41.41 -23.77
CA ASP A 321 -30.94 42.08 -24.51
C ASP A 321 -31.29 41.33 -25.81
N ARG A 322 -30.27 40.88 -26.56
CA ARG A 322 -30.47 40.10 -27.78
C ARG A 322 -31.12 38.76 -27.47
N LEU A 323 -30.67 38.04 -26.45
CA LEU A 323 -31.26 36.77 -26.05
C LEU A 323 -32.74 36.93 -25.67
N HIS A 324 -33.09 37.99 -24.93
CA HIS A 324 -34.48 38.33 -24.62
C HIS A 324 -35.32 38.56 -25.87
N ASP A 325 -34.78 39.28 -26.86
CA ASP A 325 -35.46 39.51 -28.13
C ASP A 325 -35.68 38.18 -28.89
N ARG A 326 -34.67 37.32 -28.98
CA ARG A 326 -34.76 35.99 -29.62
C ARG A 326 -35.79 35.09 -28.93
N ILE A 327 -35.80 35.03 -27.61
CA ILE A 327 -36.80 34.27 -26.84
C ILE A 327 -38.21 34.81 -27.09
N ARG A 328 -38.38 36.14 -27.14
CA ARG A 328 -39.67 36.78 -27.39
C ARG A 328 -40.18 36.48 -28.79
N ASP A 329 -39.30 36.48 -29.78
CA ASP A 329 -39.63 36.20 -31.18
C ASP A 329 -39.95 34.72 -31.38
N PHE A 330 -39.15 33.81 -30.82
CA PHE A 330 -39.43 32.37 -30.84
C PHE A 330 -40.80 32.05 -30.23
N ARG A 331 -41.14 32.67 -29.09
CA ARG A 331 -42.46 32.50 -28.46
C ARG A 331 -43.64 32.91 -29.35
N ARG A 332 -43.43 33.86 -30.26
CA ARG A 332 -44.46 34.34 -31.20
C ARG A 332 -44.48 33.55 -32.51
N SER A 333 -43.45 32.76 -32.78
CA SER A 333 -43.33 31.95 -33.99
C SER A 333 -44.35 30.81 -34.03
N GLU A 334 -44.64 30.31 -35.24
CA GLU A 334 -45.54 29.16 -35.41
C GLU A 334 -44.91 27.89 -34.83
N GLY A 335 -45.63 27.24 -33.91
CA GLY A 335 -45.13 26.08 -33.17
C GLY A 335 -44.02 26.39 -32.17
N GLY A 336 -43.68 27.67 -31.97
CA GLY A 336 -42.78 28.12 -30.90
C GLY A 336 -43.44 28.10 -29.53
N GLY A 337 -42.66 28.39 -28.49
CA GLY A 337 -43.12 28.32 -27.11
C GLY A 337 -42.26 29.13 -26.15
N GLN A 338 -42.50 28.95 -24.85
CA GLN A 338 -41.69 29.61 -23.83
C GLN A 338 -40.33 28.93 -23.74
N VAL A 339 -39.26 29.74 -23.74
CA VAL A 339 -37.89 29.28 -23.46
C VAL A 339 -37.48 29.93 -22.14
N PHE A 340 -36.91 29.11 -21.25
CA PHE A 340 -36.36 29.51 -19.97
C PHE A 340 -34.87 29.22 -20.00
N VAL A 341 -34.02 30.22 -19.75
CA VAL A 341 -32.57 30.07 -19.74
C VAL A 341 -32.05 30.32 -18.34
N SER A 342 -31.39 29.32 -17.76
CA SER A 342 -30.71 29.42 -16.48
C SER A 342 -29.20 29.42 -16.72
N VAL A 343 -28.52 30.53 -16.42
CA VAL A 343 -27.07 30.62 -16.43
C VAL A 343 -26.56 30.39 -15.02
N VAL A 344 -26.27 29.14 -14.69
CA VAL A 344 -25.99 28.62 -13.33
C VAL A 344 -24.97 27.48 -13.39
N PRO A 345 -24.00 27.42 -12.46
CA PRO A 345 -22.98 26.38 -12.47
C PRO A 345 -23.55 25.01 -12.07
N GLN A 346 -23.09 23.94 -12.71
CA GLN A 346 -23.50 22.56 -12.50
C GLN A 346 -22.35 21.74 -11.90
N THR A 347 -22.00 22.03 -10.64
CA THR A 347 -20.95 21.29 -9.94
C THR A 347 -21.48 20.00 -9.29
N PRO A 348 -20.62 18.98 -9.04
CA PRO A 348 -21.00 17.77 -8.30
C PRO A 348 -21.55 18.03 -6.89
N GLU A 349 -21.23 19.17 -6.29
CA GLU A 349 -21.65 19.57 -4.94
C GLU A 349 -23.02 20.26 -4.95
N SER A 350 -23.57 20.55 -6.13
CA SER A 350 -24.91 21.11 -6.31
C SER A 350 -26.02 20.14 -5.93
N GLU A 351 -27.26 20.62 -5.77
CA GLU A 351 -28.41 19.78 -5.42
C GLU A 351 -28.67 18.64 -6.42
N SER A 352 -28.33 18.85 -7.69
CA SER A 352 -28.46 17.89 -8.78
C SER A 352 -27.22 16.99 -8.94
N ALA A 353 -26.19 17.16 -8.11
CA ALA A 353 -24.91 16.46 -8.25
C ALA A 353 -24.27 16.63 -9.64
N GLY A 354 -24.41 17.83 -10.21
CA GLY A 354 -23.89 18.18 -11.54
C GLY A 354 -24.76 17.74 -12.71
N ASP A 355 -25.91 17.09 -12.45
CA ASP A 355 -26.82 16.66 -13.51
C ASP A 355 -27.79 17.79 -13.89
N SER A 356 -27.53 18.43 -15.04
CA SER A 356 -28.33 19.51 -15.60
C SER A 356 -29.78 19.10 -15.93
N MET A 357 -30.03 17.83 -16.25
CA MET A 357 -31.38 17.29 -16.51
C MET A 357 -32.19 17.22 -15.21
N LEU A 358 -31.57 16.75 -14.13
CA LEU A 358 -32.17 16.76 -12.80
C LEU A 358 -32.48 18.17 -12.32
N PHE A 359 -31.54 19.09 -12.53
CA PHE A 359 -31.72 20.50 -12.23
C PHE A 359 -32.90 21.10 -13.01
N ALA A 360 -32.91 20.96 -14.34
CA ALA A 360 -33.96 21.47 -15.21
C ALA A 360 -35.34 20.90 -14.86
N ALA A 361 -35.43 19.59 -14.59
CA ALA A 361 -36.68 18.96 -14.15
C ALA A 361 -37.19 19.51 -12.81
N ALA A 362 -36.28 19.77 -11.86
CA ALA A 362 -36.63 20.36 -10.57
C ALA A 362 -37.09 21.83 -10.72
N VAL A 363 -36.43 22.61 -11.56
CA VAL A 363 -36.81 23.99 -11.91
C VAL A 363 -38.17 24.00 -12.58
N HIS A 364 -38.39 23.16 -13.61
CA HIS A 364 -39.68 23.01 -14.28
C HIS A 364 -40.81 22.67 -13.29
N ALA A 365 -40.58 21.75 -12.34
CA ALA A 365 -41.57 21.41 -11.31
C ALA A 365 -41.94 22.59 -10.40
N LYS A 366 -41.05 23.57 -10.22
CA LYS A 366 -41.27 24.79 -9.43
C LYS A 366 -41.85 25.93 -10.27
N VAL A 367 -41.42 26.09 -11.52
CA VAL A 367 -41.94 27.07 -12.48
C VAL A 367 -43.38 26.72 -12.86
N ARG A 368 -43.65 25.45 -13.19
CA ARG A 368 -44.94 24.87 -13.60
C ARG A 368 -45.49 25.45 -14.89
N GLU A 369 -44.61 25.74 -15.83
CA GLU A 369 -44.97 26.17 -17.18
C GLU A 369 -44.30 25.27 -18.22
N ASP A 370 -45.07 24.89 -19.23
CA ASP A 370 -44.54 24.13 -20.36
C ASP A 370 -43.58 25.01 -21.16
N GLY A 371 -42.43 24.47 -21.53
CA GLY A 371 -41.37 25.23 -22.20
C GLY A 371 -40.12 24.42 -22.48
N LEU A 372 -39.16 25.06 -23.16
CA LEU A 372 -37.80 24.55 -23.28
C LEU A 372 -36.96 25.14 -22.15
N TYR A 373 -36.37 24.29 -21.32
CA TYR A 373 -35.52 24.69 -20.21
C TYR A 373 -34.06 24.51 -20.62
N VAL A 374 -33.34 25.61 -20.78
CA VAL A 374 -31.92 25.67 -21.13
C VAL A 374 -31.13 25.91 -19.85
N VAL A 375 -30.10 25.11 -19.62
CA VAL A 375 -29.14 25.23 -18.52
C VAL A 375 -27.79 25.51 -19.15
N ALA A 376 -27.27 26.71 -18.91
CA ALA A 376 -25.96 27.14 -19.37
C ALA A 376 -25.03 27.26 -18.17
N ASP A 377 -23.95 26.50 -18.16
CA ASP A 377 -22.95 26.54 -17.12
C ASP A 377 -21.93 27.66 -17.41
N PRO A 378 -21.82 28.69 -16.55
CA PRO A 378 -20.85 29.77 -16.72
C PRO A 378 -19.39 29.36 -16.45
N ASP A 379 -19.14 28.22 -15.79
CA ASP A 379 -17.81 27.81 -15.33
C ASP A 379 -17.11 26.86 -16.32
N ASP A 380 -17.84 25.96 -16.99
CA ASP A 380 -17.30 25.09 -18.04
C ASP A 380 -17.84 25.42 -19.45
N GLY A 381 -18.81 26.33 -19.53
CA GLY A 381 -19.40 26.77 -20.78
C GLY A 381 -20.40 25.79 -21.38
N THR A 382 -20.78 24.70 -20.72
CA THR A 382 -21.74 23.74 -21.29
C THR A 382 -23.14 24.34 -21.42
N ILE A 383 -23.88 23.93 -22.46
CA ILE A 383 -25.27 24.34 -22.68
C ILE A 383 -26.12 23.11 -22.94
N ASP A 384 -26.95 22.76 -21.96
CA ASP A 384 -27.94 21.70 -22.06
C ASP A 384 -29.35 22.27 -22.22
N PHE A 385 -30.26 21.48 -22.80
CA PHE A 385 -31.65 21.87 -22.97
C PHE A 385 -32.58 20.68 -22.77
N TYR A 386 -33.78 20.96 -22.26
CA TYR A 386 -34.78 19.94 -21.94
C TYR A 386 -36.17 20.42 -22.34
N ASN A 387 -36.81 19.67 -23.23
CA ASN A 387 -38.15 19.98 -23.70
C ASN A 387 -39.19 19.45 -22.69
N HIS A 388 -39.97 20.36 -22.11
CA HIS A 388 -41.07 20.06 -21.20
C HIS A 388 -42.38 20.62 -21.76
N GLY A 389 -42.93 19.98 -22.80
CA GLY A 389 -44.28 20.26 -23.30
C GLY A 389 -44.35 21.04 -24.61
N LEU A 390 -43.22 21.39 -25.25
CA LEU A 390 -43.24 22.00 -26.58
C LEU A 390 -43.33 20.95 -27.69
N ARG A 391 -43.93 21.35 -28.82
CA ARG A 391 -44.05 20.55 -30.03
C ARG A 391 -42.79 20.63 -30.90
N LEU A 392 -41.64 20.38 -30.28
CA LEU A 392 -40.35 20.33 -30.93
C LEU A 392 -39.95 18.87 -31.12
N ASP A 393 -39.33 18.56 -32.25
CA ASP A 393 -38.68 17.27 -32.47
C ASP A 393 -37.42 17.18 -31.59
N THR A 394 -37.59 16.58 -30.40
CA THR A 394 -36.52 16.41 -29.42
C THR A 394 -35.38 15.54 -29.96
N ASP A 395 -35.67 14.52 -30.79
CA ASP A 395 -34.62 13.71 -31.39
C ASP A 395 -33.79 14.57 -32.36
N HIS A 396 -34.44 15.46 -33.11
CA HIS A 396 -33.72 16.39 -33.96
C HIS A 396 -32.80 17.31 -33.16
N LEU A 397 -33.29 17.87 -32.05
CA LEU A 397 -32.51 18.72 -31.16
C LEU A 397 -31.31 17.97 -30.56
N SER A 398 -31.53 16.78 -30.01
CA SER A 398 -30.48 16.03 -29.30
C SER A 398 -29.41 15.45 -30.23
N PHE A 399 -29.74 15.11 -31.48
CA PHE A 399 -28.79 14.46 -32.39
C PHE A 399 -28.22 15.37 -33.49
N ASN A 400 -28.81 16.54 -33.75
CA ASN A 400 -28.34 17.44 -34.82
C ASN A 400 -27.88 18.81 -34.34
N LEU A 401 -28.04 19.15 -33.05
CA LEU A 401 -27.43 20.36 -32.52
C LEU A 401 -25.89 20.21 -32.58
N PRO A 402 -25.16 21.18 -33.17
CA PRO A 402 -23.71 21.09 -33.26
C PRO A 402 -23.05 21.04 -31.87
N ASP A 403 -22.05 20.17 -31.71
CA ASP A 403 -21.26 20.06 -30.47
C ASP A 403 -20.64 21.41 -30.05
N SER A 404 -20.32 22.29 -31.01
CA SER A 404 -19.80 23.64 -30.74
C SER A 404 -20.79 24.54 -30.00
N VAL A 405 -22.09 24.23 -30.06
CA VAL A 405 -23.14 24.92 -29.28
C VAL A 405 -23.21 24.33 -27.89
N THR A 406 -23.24 22.99 -27.75
CA THR A 406 -23.40 22.29 -26.46
C THR A 406 -22.15 22.35 -25.60
N PHE A 407 -20.99 21.96 -26.14
CA PHE A 407 -19.72 21.83 -25.42
C PHE A 407 -18.75 22.99 -25.69
N GLY A 408 -18.96 23.72 -26.78
CA GLY A 408 -18.02 24.74 -27.23
C GLY A 408 -16.98 24.21 -28.22
N ASP A 409 -16.16 25.11 -28.72
CA ASP A 409 -14.99 24.79 -29.55
C ASP A 409 -13.71 25.31 -28.86
N SER A 410 -12.55 25.10 -29.49
CA SER A 410 -11.27 25.56 -28.90
C SER A 410 -11.22 27.07 -28.63
N LYS A 411 -12.04 27.90 -29.30
CA LYS A 411 -12.10 29.33 -29.00
C LYS A 411 -12.95 29.60 -27.76
N ALA A 412 -14.03 28.84 -27.57
CA ALA A 412 -14.81 28.88 -26.34
C ALA A 412 -13.98 28.43 -25.13
N ASP A 413 -13.13 27.41 -25.29
CA ASP A 413 -12.22 26.95 -24.22
C ASP A 413 -11.17 28.01 -23.86
N GLU A 414 -10.74 28.84 -24.83
CA GLU A 414 -9.76 29.92 -24.62
C GLU A 414 -10.38 31.22 -24.10
N ALA A 415 -11.71 31.38 -24.19
CA ALA A 415 -12.41 32.61 -23.83
C ALA A 415 -12.95 32.57 -22.40
N ASP A 416 -12.70 33.64 -21.63
CA ASP A 416 -13.15 33.75 -20.22
C ASP A 416 -14.68 33.67 -20.05
N ASP A 417 -15.46 33.95 -21.10
CA ASP A 417 -16.93 33.90 -21.09
C ASP A 417 -17.50 32.68 -21.83
N HIS A 418 -16.62 31.75 -22.24
CA HIS A 418 -16.93 30.58 -23.06
C HIS A 418 -17.74 30.86 -24.33
N LEU A 419 -17.72 32.12 -24.79
CA LEU A 419 -18.57 32.64 -25.86
C LEU A 419 -20.06 32.32 -25.68
N LEU A 420 -20.52 32.19 -24.42
CA LEU A 420 -21.88 31.73 -24.09
C LEU A 420 -22.97 32.57 -24.75
N GLY A 421 -22.77 33.88 -24.84
CA GLY A 421 -23.74 34.77 -25.51
C GLY A 421 -23.90 34.48 -27.00
N GLU A 422 -22.83 34.13 -27.71
CA GLU A 422 -22.90 33.75 -29.13
C GLU A 422 -23.51 32.36 -29.30
N ARG A 423 -23.12 31.40 -28.45
CA ARG A 423 -23.62 30.02 -28.51
C ARG A 423 -25.09 29.92 -28.15
N LEU A 424 -25.58 30.72 -27.20
CA LEU A 424 -27.01 30.84 -26.92
C LEU A 424 -27.79 31.45 -28.09
N ASP A 425 -27.22 32.43 -28.81
CA ASP A 425 -27.84 32.99 -30.03
C ASP A 425 -27.92 31.93 -31.15
N GLN A 426 -26.86 31.14 -31.32
CA GLN A 426 -26.82 30.00 -32.24
C GLN A 426 -27.85 28.91 -31.86
N LEU A 427 -27.98 28.58 -30.57
CA LEU A 427 -29.02 27.68 -30.07
C LEU A 427 -30.41 28.20 -30.45
N MET A 428 -30.70 29.48 -30.19
CA MET A 428 -31.98 30.07 -30.59
C MET A 428 -32.22 30.00 -32.11
N GLY A 429 -31.18 30.17 -32.93
CA GLY A 429 -31.23 29.95 -34.38
C GLY A 429 -31.62 28.51 -34.74
N PHE A 430 -31.01 27.54 -34.08
CA PHE A 430 -31.33 26.13 -34.27
C PHE A 430 -32.77 25.78 -33.85
N LEU A 431 -33.27 26.38 -32.75
CA LEU A 431 -34.65 26.20 -32.29
C LEU A 431 -35.67 26.72 -33.32
N ASP A 432 -35.37 27.83 -34.00
CA ASP A 432 -36.22 28.37 -35.07
C ASP A 432 -36.35 27.36 -36.23
N GLU A 433 -35.27 26.65 -36.56
CA GLU A 433 -35.21 25.69 -37.67
C GLU A 433 -35.71 24.28 -37.31
N THR A 434 -35.83 23.98 -36.02
CA THR A 434 -36.18 22.65 -35.52
C THR A 434 -37.57 22.21 -36.00
N PRO A 435 -37.73 21.00 -36.60
CA PRO A 435 -39.03 20.49 -37.01
C PRO A 435 -40.05 20.44 -35.87
N ARG A 436 -41.31 20.73 -36.19
CA ARG A 436 -42.41 20.66 -35.23
C ARG A 436 -43.06 19.29 -35.24
N THR A 437 -43.50 18.82 -34.08
CA THR A 437 -44.19 17.54 -33.90
C THR A 437 -45.69 17.72 -33.72
N ASP A 438 -46.48 16.67 -34.01
CA ASP A 438 -47.94 16.70 -33.80
C ASP A 438 -48.33 16.72 -32.31
N ARG A 439 -47.48 16.17 -31.44
CA ARG A 439 -47.71 16.03 -30.00
C ARG A 439 -46.59 16.72 -29.22
N PRO A 440 -46.92 17.35 -28.08
CA PRO A 440 -45.89 17.92 -27.22
C PRO A 440 -44.90 16.83 -26.80
N GLY A 441 -43.61 17.12 -26.97
CA GLY A 441 -42.52 16.30 -26.46
C GLY A 441 -42.33 16.55 -24.97
N SER A 442 -41.87 15.54 -24.25
CA SER A 442 -41.41 15.70 -22.87
C SER A 442 -40.29 14.73 -22.63
N GLU A 443 -39.19 15.22 -22.10
CA GLU A 443 -38.11 14.37 -21.62
C GLU A 443 -38.63 13.41 -20.54
N PRO A 444 -38.15 12.15 -20.50
CA PRO A 444 -38.49 11.24 -19.44
C PRO A 444 -38.00 11.81 -18.10
N ALA A 445 -38.68 11.44 -17.01
CA ALA A 445 -38.22 11.86 -15.69
C ALA A 445 -36.79 11.32 -15.44
N PRO A 446 -35.84 12.18 -15.06
CA PRO A 446 -34.47 11.75 -14.79
C PRO A 446 -34.42 10.77 -13.61
N ALA A 447 -33.38 9.93 -13.58
CA ALA A 447 -33.10 9.09 -12.43
C ALA A 447 -32.80 9.97 -11.21
N ALA A 448 -33.33 9.62 -10.03
CA ALA A 448 -33.11 10.43 -8.84
C ALA A 448 -31.60 10.57 -8.53
N ALA A 449 -31.18 11.78 -8.15
CA ALA A 449 -29.83 12.04 -7.70
C ALA A 449 -29.44 11.10 -6.53
N PRO A 450 -28.15 10.79 -6.37
CA PRO A 450 -27.67 10.13 -5.17
C PRO A 450 -28.10 10.88 -3.91
N ARG A 451 -28.38 10.14 -2.84
CA ARG A 451 -28.79 10.74 -1.57
C ARG A 451 -27.60 11.47 -0.96
N ALA A 452 -27.69 12.80 -0.86
CA ALA A 452 -26.65 13.63 -0.24
C ALA A 452 -26.28 13.17 1.19
N ALA A 453 -27.25 12.67 1.96
CA ALA A 453 -27.00 12.16 3.31
C ALA A 453 -26.06 10.94 3.36
N ASP A 454 -25.96 10.18 2.27
CA ASP A 454 -25.17 8.95 2.20
C ASP A 454 -23.75 9.20 1.64
N GLU A 455 -23.51 10.35 0.98
CA GLU A 455 -22.26 10.64 0.25
C GLU A 455 -21.04 10.69 1.17
N ASN A 456 -21.18 11.34 2.33
CA ASN A 456 -20.12 11.45 3.32
C ASN A 456 -20.09 10.26 4.30
N THR A 457 -20.94 9.26 4.11
CA THR A 457 -20.96 8.06 4.96
C THR A 457 -20.12 6.95 4.35
N LEU A 458 -19.12 6.50 5.09
CA LEU A 458 -18.29 5.40 4.66
C LEU A 458 -19.01 4.07 4.92
N PRO A 459 -18.87 3.09 4.00
CA PRO A 459 -19.41 1.76 4.24
C PRO A 459 -18.80 1.15 5.51
N PRO A 460 -19.55 0.26 6.21
CA PRO A 460 -19.02 -0.43 7.38
C PRO A 460 -17.73 -1.20 7.06
N LEU A 461 -16.81 -1.28 8.04
CA LEU A 461 -15.52 -1.97 7.90
C LEU A 461 -15.65 -3.45 7.48
N PHE A 462 -16.76 -4.10 7.84
CA PHE A 462 -17.04 -5.50 7.50
C PHE A 462 -17.95 -5.64 6.27
N ALA A 463 -18.00 -4.62 5.41
CA ALA A 463 -18.76 -4.61 4.16
C ALA A 463 -17.82 -4.53 2.94
N THR A 464 -18.39 -4.48 1.74
CA THR A 464 -17.65 -4.27 0.47
C THR A 464 -16.53 -5.29 0.25
N ASP A 465 -15.28 -4.83 0.18
CA ASP A 465 -14.09 -5.62 -0.15
C ASP A 465 -13.55 -6.45 1.02
N PHE A 466 -14.22 -6.41 2.17
CA PHE A 466 -13.98 -7.34 3.28
C PHE A 466 -14.04 -8.80 2.82
N TRP A 467 -15.07 -9.18 2.04
CA TRP A 467 -15.27 -10.56 1.58
C TRP A 467 -14.16 -11.05 0.65
N PRO A 468 -13.79 -10.34 -0.45
CA PRO A 468 -12.59 -10.62 -1.22
C PRO A 468 -11.33 -10.76 -0.36
N GLY A 469 -11.17 -9.89 0.65
CA GLY A 469 -10.05 -9.93 1.59
C GLY A 469 -9.93 -11.26 2.32
N LEU A 470 -11.05 -11.83 2.78
CA LEU A 470 -11.07 -13.14 3.45
C LEU A 470 -10.49 -14.26 2.55
N PHE A 471 -10.85 -14.27 1.26
CA PHE A 471 -10.36 -15.26 0.30
C PHE A 471 -8.87 -15.10 0.01
N VAL A 472 -8.42 -13.86 -0.18
CA VAL A 472 -6.99 -13.55 -0.39
C VAL A 472 -6.17 -13.92 0.83
N GLY A 473 -6.65 -13.62 2.04
CA GLY A 473 -6.00 -14.03 3.29
C GLY A 473 -5.82 -15.54 3.40
N ALA A 474 -6.86 -16.32 3.04
CA ALA A 474 -6.79 -17.77 3.04
C ALA A 474 -5.77 -18.30 2.01
N PHE A 475 -5.77 -17.74 0.80
CA PHE A 475 -4.82 -18.11 -0.26
C PHE A 475 -3.37 -17.79 0.13
N LEU A 476 -3.11 -16.60 0.67
CA LEU A 476 -1.78 -16.20 1.14
C LEU A 476 -1.29 -17.12 2.27
N ALA A 477 -2.14 -17.49 3.22
CA ALA A 477 -1.78 -18.43 4.28
C ALA A 477 -1.40 -19.81 3.74
N LEU A 478 -2.13 -20.33 2.75
CA LEU A 478 -1.81 -21.59 2.08
C LEU A 478 -0.48 -21.51 1.32
N LEU A 479 -0.26 -20.42 0.56
CA LEU A 479 0.96 -20.20 -0.21
C LEU A 479 2.18 -20.10 0.71
N LEU A 480 2.12 -19.26 1.75
CA LEU A 480 3.19 -19.10 2.73
C LEU A 480 3.48 -20.42 3.47
N SER A 481 2.45 -21.15 3.88
CA SER A 481 2.62 -22.49 4.47
C SER A 481 3.29 -23.46 3.48
N GLY A 482 2.93 -23.40 2.20
CA GLY A 482 3.53 -24.20 1.13
C GLY A 482 5.02 -23.90 0.93
N VAL A 483 5.40 -22.62 0.89
CA VAL A 483 6.79 -22.16 0.79
C VAL A 483 7.62 -22.65 1.97
N VAL A 484 7.11 -22.49 3.20
CA VAL A 484 7.78 -22.98 4.41
C VAL A 484 7.95 -24.51 4.37
N ALA A 485 6.90 -25.24 3.98
CA ALA A 485 6.97 -26.69 3.86
C ALA A 485 7.98 -27.15 2.79
N GLY A 486 8.02 -26.46 1.64
CA GLY A 486 8.94 -26.71 0.54
C GLY A 486 10.40 -26.44 0.92
N ALA A 487 10.70 -25.29 1.52
CA ALA A 487 12.04 -24.95 1.99
C ALA A 487 12.57 -25.98 3.01
N VAL A 488 11.73 -26.39 3.97
CA VAL A 488 12.11 -27.41 4.95
C VAL A 488 12.32 -28.79 4.30
N TRP A 489 11.54 -29.14 3.27
CA TRP A 489 11.75 -30.38 2.52
C TRP A 489 13.09 -30.39 1.78
N ILE A 490 13.44 -29.29 1.10
CA ILE A 490 14.73 -29.12 0.39
C ILE A 490 15.90 -29.24 1.37
N VAL A 491 15.88 -28.51 2.49
CA VAL A 491 16.96 -28.54 3.50
C VAL A 491 17.17 -29.95 4.07
N ASN A 492 16.08 -30.67 4.34
CA ASN A 492 16.17 -32.05 4.84
C ASN A 492 16.66 -33.03 3.76
N GLY A 493 16.30 -32.81 2.50
CA GLY A 493 16.81 -33.59 1.36
C GLY A 493 18.31 -33.43 1.18
N LEU A 494 18.80 -32.19 1.16
CA LEU A 494 20.23 -31.86 1.08
C LEU A 494 21.04 -32.47 2.23
N ARG A 495 20.51 -32.46 3.46
CA ARG A 495 21.14 -33.11 4.61
C ARG A 495 21.22 -34.63 4.48
N ARG A 496 20.27 -35.28 3.81
CA ARG A 496 20.31 -36.74 3.57
C ARG A 496 21.34 -37.13 2.51
N TRP A 497 21.62 -36.26 1.55
CA TRP A 497 22.56 -36.52 0.46
C TRP A 497 24.02 -36.38 0.88
N ARG A 498 24.31 -35.59 1.93
CA ARG A 498 25.66 -35.47 2.52
C ARG A 498 25.96 -36.62 3.48
N SER A 499 26.03 -37.85 2.99
CA SER A 499 26.72 -38.92 3.74
C SER A 499 28.23 -38.65 3.69
N PRO A 500 28.96 -38.70 4.81
CA PRO A 500 30.40 -38.45 4.81
C PRO A 500 31.10 -39.49 3.93
N GLU A 501 31.96 -39.02 3.03
CA GLU A 501 32.85 -39.90 2.28
C GLU A 501 33.86 -40.58 3.24
N PRO A 502 34.29 -41.82 2.96
CA PRO A 502 35.34 -42.46 3.74
C PRO A 502 36.65 -41.66 3.72
N ASP A 503 37.31 -41.56 4.86
CA ASP A 503 38.64 -40.95 4.96
C ASP A 503 39.66 -41.74 4.10
N PRO A 504 40.61 -41.07 3.41
CA PRO A 504 41.71 -41.73 2.72
C PRO A 504 42.55 -42.61 3.66
N ALA A 505 42.95 -43.80 3.21
CA ALA A 505 43.67 -44.79 4.03
C ALA A 505 44.94 -44.25 4.72
N GLY A 506 45.64 -43.29 4.09
CA GLY A 506 46.85 -42.67 4.64
C GLY A 506 46.62 -41.74 5.84
N LEU A 507 45.38 -41.22 6.02
CA LEU A 507 45.03 -40.31 7.12
C LEU A 507 44.44 -41.03 8.34
N LEU A 508 44.00 -42.28 8.17
CA LEU A 508 43.35 -43.07 9.23
C LEU A 508 44.16 -43.19 10.54
N PRO A 509 45.49 -43.35 10.54
CA PRO A 509 46.26 -43.40 11.78
C PRO A 509 46.27 -42.09 12.59
N VAL A 510 45.88 -40.98 11.96
CA VAL A 510 45.82 -39.64 12.56
C VAL A 510 44.39 -39.28 12.93
N THR A 511 43.40 -39.67 12.11
CA THR A 511 41.99 -39.30 12.30
C THR A 511 41.20 -40.29 13.15
N SER A 512 41.63 -41.56 13.22
CA SER A 512 40.86 -42.59 13.94
C SER A 512 41.01 -42.45 15.46
N PRO A 513 39.91 -42.28 16.20
CA PRO A 513 39.97 -42.15 17.65
C PRO A 513 40.40 -43.46 18.30
N THR A 514 41.10 -43.33 19.43
CA THR A 514 41.46 -44.46 20.31
C THR A 514 40.28 -44.91 21.16
N GLU A 515 39.31 -44.03 21.41
CA GLU A 515 38.10 -44.27 22.20
C GLU A 515 36.82 -43.85 21.44
N PRO A 516 36.46 -44.52 20.33
CA PRO A 516 35.31 -44.12 19.52
C PRO A 516 33.99 -44.17 20.30
N SER A 517 33.08 -43.26 19.98
CA SER A 517 31.69 -43.34 20.44
C SER A 517 30.90 -44.34 19.61
N ALA A 518 29.82 -44.91 20.16
CA ALA A 518 28.94 -45.80 19.40
C ALA A 518 28.36 -45.10 18.14
N SER A 519 28.09 -43.79 18.21
CA SER A 519 27.62 -43.01 17.06
C SER A 519 28.70 -42.80 16.00
N TYR A 520 29.97 -42.69 16.39
CA TYR A 520 31.10 -42.67 15.46
C TYR A 520 31.22 -44.01 14.72
N LEU A 521 31.19 -45.13 15.45
CA LEU A 521 31.29 -46.47 14.85
C LEU A 521 30.14 -46.76 13.88
N ARG A 522 28.89 -46.43 14.24
CA ARG A 522 27.74 -46.61 13.34
C ARG A 522 27.87 -45.81 12.05
N ARG A 523 28.25 -44.53 12.16
CA ARG A 523 28.46 -43.68 10.98
C ARG A 523 29.58 -44.19 10.09
N THR A 524 30.71 -44.56 10.70
CA THR A 524 31.91 -45.02 9.97
C THR A 524 31.68 -46.39 9.34
N ALA A 525 31.11 -47.35 10.07
CA ALA A 525 30.77 -48.68 9.55
C ALA A 525 29.81 -48.58 8.37
N HIS A 526 28.80 -47.73 8.48
CA HIS A 526 27.85 -47.51 7.38
C HIS A 526 28.51 -46.86 6.16
N ALA A 527 29.35 -45.84 6.36
CA ALA A 527 30.04 -45.15 5.28
C ALA A 527 31.02 -46.08 4.53
N GLU A 528 31.84 -46.81 5.27
CA GLU A 528 32.84 -47.74 4.70
C GLU A 528 32.19 -48.92 4.00
N LEU A 529 31.16 -49.54 4.61
CA LEU A 529 30.44 -50.65 3.98
C LEU A 529 29.71 -50.19 2.71
N SER A 530 29.06 -49.02 2.74
CA SER A 530 28.38 -48.47 1.56
C SER A 530 29.37 -48.12 0.43
N ALA A 531 30.57 -47.67 0.77
CA ALA A 531 31.64 -47.43 -0.20
C ALA A 531 32.13 -48.75 -0.80
N LEU A 532 32.40 -49.77 0.02
CA LEU A 532 32.76 -51.11 -0.46
C LEU A 532 31.70 -51.68 -1.39
N THR A 533 30.43 -51.69 -1.00
CA THR A 533 29.34 -52.23 -1.84
C THR A 533 29.27 -51.51 -3.20
N ARG A 534 29.44 -50.18 -3.22
CA ARG A 534 29.41 -49.39 -4.46
C ARG A 534 30.63 -49.65 -5.36
N GLU A 535 31.82 -49.75 -4.77
CA GLU A 535 33.06 -50.06 -5.49
C GLU A 535 33.03 -51.51 -6.02
N PHE A 536 32.50 -52.45 -5.23
CA PHE A 536 32.41 -53.88 -5.58
C PHE A 536 31.48 -54.15 -6.77
N ILE A 537 30.34 -53.44 -6.88
CA ILE A 537 29.41 -53.58 -8.03
C ILE A 537 30.12 -53.36 -9.38
N ASN A 538 31.21 -52.60 -9.41
CA ASN A 538 31.93 -52.25 -10.63
C ASN A 538 33.20 -53.07 -10.86
N ALA A 539 33.50 -54.08 -10.03
CA ALA A 539 34.77 -54.79 -10.06
C ALA A 539 34.62 -56.29 -10.37
N ASP A 540 35.20 -56.74 -11.48
CA ASP A 540 35.29 -58.16 -11.83
C ASP A 540 36.55 -58.81 -11.21
N GLY A 541 36.47 -60.07 -10.80
CA GLY A 541 37.65 -60.93 -10.51
C GLY A 541 38.32 -60.80 -9.13
N HIS A 542 37.73 -60.10 -8.15
CA HIS A 542 38.36 -59.84 -6.85
C HIS A 542 37.81 -60.75 -5.72
N ALA A 543 38.15 -62.03 -5.73
CA ALA A 543 37.68 -63.04 -4.75
C ALA A 543 37.82 -62.58 -3.28
N ARG A 544 38.92 -61.90 -2.96
CA ARG A 544 39.18 -61.41 -1.60
C ARG A 544 38.27 -60.25 -1.16
N ALA A 545 37.93 -59.35 -2.09
CA ALA A 545 37.00 -58.25 -1.79
C ALA A 545 35.59 -58.79 -1.53
N TRP A 546 35.21 -59.84 -2.25
CA TRP A 546 33.97 -60.58 -2.01
C TRP A 546 33.97 -61.22 -0.63
N ASP A 547 35.02 -61.96 -0.25
CA ASP A 547 35.11 -62.58 1.08
C ASP A 547 34.99 -61.56 2.22
N CYS A 548 35.59 -60.36 2.05
CA CYS A 548 35.46 -59.28 3.01
C CYS A 548 34.03 -58.70 3.08
N LEU A 549 33.39 -58.51 1.93
CA LEU A 549 32.01 -58.02 1.85
C LEU A 549 31.02 -59.03 2.44
N ASP A 550 31.16 -60.30 2.06
CA ASP A 550 30.37 -61.43 2.56
C ASP A 550 30.47 -61.54 4.09
N ALA A 551 31.68 -61.56 4.64
CA ALA A 551 31.91 -61.57 6.09
C ALA A 551 31.29 -60.33 6.78
N ALA A 552 31.40 -59.14 6.18
CA ALA A 552 30.79 -57.93 6.75
C ALA A 552 29.25 -58.01 6.75
N MET A 553 28.65 -58.62 5.73
CA MET A 553 27.21 -58.83 5.62
C MET A 553 26.71 -59.91 6.58
N LEU A 554 27.47 -60.98 6.81
CA LEU A 554 27.18 -62.01 7.82
C LEU A 554 27.10 -61.40 9.22
N LEU A 555 28.01 -60.50 9.58
CA LEU A 555 27.96 -59.76 10.85
C LEU A 555 26.71 -58.88 11.01
N LEU A 556 26.02 -58.58 9.92
CA LEU A 556 24.86 -57.71 9.88
C LEU A 556 23.56 -58.46 9.58
N ASP A 557 23.57 -59.80 9.66
CA ASP A 557 22.45 -60.69 9.29
C ASP A 557 21.89 -60.38 7.89
N GLY A 558 22.76 -59.98 6.95
CA GLY A 558 22.36 -59.63 5.58
C GLY A 558 21.71 -58.24 5.40
N ASP A 559 21.48 -57.45 6.46
CA ASP A 559 20.93 -56.08 6.35
C ASP A 559 22.02 -55.01 6.58
N PRO A 560 22.50 -54.32 5.53
CA PRO A 560 23.51 -53.28 5.67
C PRO A 560 23.02 -52.07 6.49
N ASN A 561 21.70 -51.86 6.60
CA ASN A 561 21.11 -50.80 7.43
C ASN A 561 21.17 -51.13 8.92
N ARG A 562 21.49 -52.35 9.31
CA ARG A 562 21.70 -52.72 10.72
C ARG A 562 22.79 -51.87 11.36
N THR A 563 23.81 -51.45 10.60
CA THR A 563 24.84 -50.47 11.03
C THR A 563 24.26 -49.16 11.59
N ARG A 564 23.04 -48.75 11.18
CA ARG A 564 22.38 -47.52 11.63
C ARG A 564 21.45 -47.74 12.83
N ARG A 565 21.10 -48.99 13.17
CA ARG A 565 20.14 -49.29 14.23
C ARG A 565 20.80 -49.16 15.62
N PRO A 566 20.09 -48.65 16.64
CA PRO A 566 20.53 -48.77 18.02
C PRO A 566 20.47 -50.26 18.41
N GLY A 567 21.57 -50.83 18.92
CA GLY A 567 21.62 -52.23 19.38
C GLY A 567 22.73 -53.08 18.77
N THR A 568 23.37 -52.63 17.67
CA THR A 568 24.56 -53.32 17.15
C THR A 568 25.75 -53.10 18.07
N ASP A 569 26.37 -54.19 18.48
CA ASP A 569 27.52 -54.20 19.36
C ASP A 569 28.72 -53.42 18.76
N PRO A 570 29.43 -52.60 19.56
CA PRO A 570 30.60 -51.85 19.10
C PRO A 570 31.73 -52.69 18.51
N ALA A 571 31.94 -53.93 18.98
CA ALA A 571 32.94 -54.82 18.40
C ALA A 571 32.51 -55.27 17.00
N THR A 572 31.24 -55.62 16.81
CA THR A 572 30.67 -55.92 15.48
C THR A 572 30.83 -54.74 14.51
N LEU A 573 30.50 -53.52 14.93
CA LEU A 573 30.64 -52.32 14.07
C LEU A 573 32.09 -52.08 13.67
N THR A 574 33.03 -52.28 14.60
CA THR A 574 34.46 -52.14 14.32
C THR A 574 34.95 -53.22 13.35
N ALA A 575 34.49 -54.46 13.49
CA ALA A 575 34.82 -55.56 12.58
C ALA A 575 34.32 -55.25 11.16
N VAL A 576 33.10 -54.72 11.03
CA VAL A 576 32.54 -54.26 9.75
C VAL A 576 33.40 -53.16 9.13
N VAL A 577 33.87 -52.17 9.90
CA VAL A 577 34.78 -51.13 9.39
C VAL A 577 36.08 -51.73 8.87
N VAL A 578 36.68 -52.67 9.62
CA VAL A 578 37.95 -53.32 9.24
C VAL A 578 37.78 -54.14 7.97
N LEU A 579 36.73 -54.96 7.88
CA LEU A 579 36.41 -55.77 6.69
C LEU A 579 36.09 -54.90 5.49
N ALA A 580 35.30 -53.84 5.68
CA ALA A 580 34.97 -52.90 4.61
C ALA A 580 36.23 -52.25 4.02
N ARG A 581 37.15 -51.79 4.89
CA ARG A 581 38.43 -51.21 4.45
C ARG A 581 39.35 -52.22 3.78
N ALA A 582 39.41 -53.44 4.30
CA ALA A 582 40.23 -54.50 3.70
C ALA A 582 39.69 -54.92 2.32
N GLY A 583 38.36 -55.02 2.17
CA GLY A 583 37.72 -55.27 0.88
C GLY A 583 38.02 -54.18 -0.14
N ARG A 584 37.95 -52.90 0.27
CA ARG A 584 38.29 -51.76 -0.60
C ARG A 584 39.76 -51.75 -0.98
N ALA A 585 40.65 -52.06 -0.04
CA ALA A 585 42.08 -52.20 -0.33
C ALA A 585 42.33 -53.32 -1.35
N ALA A 586 41.65 -54.47 -1.21
CA ALA A 586 41.73 -55.58 -2.15
C ALA A 586 41.23 -55.19 -3.56
N LEU A 587 40.18 -54.37 -3.68
CA LEU A 587 39.72 -53.81 -4.97
C LEU A 587 40.75 -52.92 -5.65
N THR A 588 41.66 -52.31 -4.89
CA THR A 588 42.78 -51.51 -5.43
C THR A 588 44.06 -52.31 -5.69
N GLY A 589 44.02 -53.64 -5.53
CA GLY A 589 45.17 -54.53 -5.72
C GLY A 589 46.11 -54.61 -4.52
N ASP A 590 45.76 -54.05 -3.36
CA ASP A 590 46.55 -54.20 -2.13
C ASP A 590 46.37 -55.62 -1.58
N THR A 591 47.48 -56.35 -1.49
CA THR A 591 47.52 -57.73 -1.00
C THR A 591 47.79 -57.83 0.49
N ASN A 592 47.90 -56.72 1.22
CA ASN A 592 48.21 -56.72 2.64
C ASN A 592 47.12 -57.44 3.45
N ASP A 593 47.51 -58.48 4.18
CA ASP A 593 46.60 -59.25 5.05
C ASP A 593 46.61 -58.81 6.51
N LEU A 594 47.41 -57.82 6.85
CA LEU A 594 47.57 -57.37 8.22
C LEU A 594 47.03 -55.95 8.38
N CYS A 595 46.22 -55.73 9.41
CA CYS A 595 45.87 -54.39 9.88
C CYS A 595 46.53 -54.10 11.22
N CYS A 596 46.56 -52.82 11.62
CA CYS A 596 47.21 -52.41 12.86
C CYS A 596 46.54 -53.05 14.09
N GLY A 597 47.26 -53.93 14.78
CA GLY A 597 46.83 -54.59 16.01
C GLY A 597 46.87 -53.70 17.25
N VAL A 598 47.37 -52.46 17.16
CA VAL A 598 47.23 -51.46 18.23
C VAL A 598 45.86 -50.78 18.15
N ASN A 599 45.47 -50.35 16.94
CA ASN A 599 44.14 -49.85 16.64
C ASN A 599 43.74 -50.29 15.23
N PRO A 600 42.84 -51.27 15.10
CA PRO A 600 42.40 -51.78 13.80
C PRO A 600 41.81 -50.70 12.87
N LEU A 601 41.32 -49.58 13.44
CA LEU A 601 40.84 -48.44 12.66
C LEU A 601 41.97 -47.68 11.94
N HIS A 602 43.24 -47.90 12.26
CA HIS A 602 44.35 -47.26 11.54
C HIS A 602 44.60 -47.84 10.14
N GLY A 603 43.97 -48.97 9.79
CA GLY A 603 44.14 -49.61 8.48
C GLY A 603 45.38 -50.52 8.39
N PRO A 604 46.00 -50.65 7.20
CA PRO A 604 47.01 -51.68 6.92
C PRO A 604 48.28 -51.55 7.78
N ALA A 605 48.85 -52.69 8.15
CA ALA A 605 50.10 -52.77 8.90
C ALA A 605 51.31 -52.87 7.97
N VAL A 606 52.45 -52.31 8.39
CA VAL A 606 53.71 -52.36 7.61
C VAL A 606 54.65 -53.48 8.06
N GLY A 607 54.33 -54.17 9.16
CA GLY A 607 55.11 -55.26 9.72
C GLY A 607 54.69 -55.60 11.14
N ARG A 608 55.28 -56.67 11.70
CA ARG A 608 55.06 -57.08 13.11
C ARG A 608 56.13 -56.48 14.01
N HIS A 609 55.74 -55.97 15.17
CA HIS A 609 56.67 -55.42 16.16
C HIS A 609 56.24 -55.79 17.58
N HIS A 610 57.21 -55.96 18.48
CA HIS A 610 56.93 -56.18 19.90
C HIS A 610 56.49 -54.88 20.53
N VAL A 611 55.20 -54.77 20.86
CA VAL A 611 54.63 -53.57 21.48
C VAL A 611 54.23 -53.83 22.93
N ARG A 612 54.38 -52.80 23.76
CA ARG A 612 53.92 -52.81 25.16
C ARG A 612 52.43 -52.52 25.19
N VAL A 613 51.63 -53.47 25.68
CA VAL A 613 50.15 -53.35 25.69
C VAL A 613 49.58 -52.89 27.04
N SER A 614 50.40 -52.77 28.10
CA SER A 614 49.99 -52.31 29.43
C SER A 614 50.86 -51.17 29.97
N ALA A 615 50.22 -50.19 30.61
CA ALA A 615 50.88 -49.01 31.18
C ALA A 615 51.43 -49.24 32.62
N ALA A 616 50.94 -50.25 33.35
CA ALA A 616 51.21 -50.38 34.79
C ALA A 616 52.65 -50.77 35.16
N ALA A 617 53.11 -50.26 36.31
CA ALA A 617 54.39 -50.53 36.97
C ALA A 617 54.42 -51.84 37.81
N ALA A 618 53.34 -52.63 37.80
CA ALA A 618 53.25 -53.89 38.53
C ALA A 618 53.73 -55.07 37.67
N GLY A 619 55.04 -55.34 37.70
CA GLY A 619 55.66 -56.68 37.55
C GLY A 619 55.52 -57.48 36.24
N SER A 620 54.62 -57.16 35.30
CA SER A 620 54.49 -57.91 34.04
C SER A 620 54.60 -57.01 32.80
N ASN A 621 55.81 -56.96 32.24
CA ASN A 621 56.11 -56.30 30.98
C ASN A 621 55.55 -57.14 29.81
N ARG A 622 54.21 -57.22 29.68
CA ARG A 622 53.56 -57.98 28.61
C ARG A 622 53.79 -57.27 27.27
N ARG A 623 54.86 -57.66 26.58
CA ARG A 623 55.10 -57.31 25.18
C ARG A 623 54.37 -58.32 24.30
N ARG A 624 53.60 -57.85 23.32
CA ARG A 624 52.95 -58.70 22.31
C ARG A 624 53.52 -58.39 20.93
N LEU A 625 53.75 -59.42 20.13
CA LEU A 625 54.13 -59.27 18.73
C LEU A 625 52.87 -58.98 17.92
N LEU A 626 52.61 -57.70 17.63
CA LEU A 626 51.42 -57.26 16.90
C LEU A 626 51.78 -56.68 15.54
N PRO A 627 50.94 -56.86 14.50
CA PRO A 627 51.05 -56.07 13.28
C PRO A 627 50.82 -54.59 13.61
N VAL A 628 51.64 -53.67 13.11
CA VAL A 628 51.54 -52.24 13.41
C VAL A 628 51.62 -51.41 12.12
N CYS A 629 50.81 -50.35 12.02
CA CYS A 629 50.98 -49.35 10.96
C CYS A 629 52.24 -48.52 11.21
N LYS A 630 52.72 -47.80 10.18
CA LYS A 630 53.98 -47.01 10.25
C LYS A 630 54.02 -46.08 11.49
N PRO A 631 52.98 -45.28 11.80
CA PRO A 631 52.98 -44.43 13.00
C PRO A 631 53.06 -45.21 14.32
N CYS A 632 52.39 -46.35 14.43
CA CYS A 632 52.44 -47.18 15.63
C CYS A 632 53.79 -47.88 15.78
N ARG A 633 54.43 -48.30 14.69
CA ARG A 633 55.80 -48.83 14.71
C ARG A 633 56.79 -47.77 15.17
N ASP A 634 56.73 -46.58 14.57
CA ASP A 634 57.64 -45.50 14.87
C ASP A 634 57.46 -45.04 16.34
N THR A 635 56.21 -45.01 16.85
CA THR A 635 55.92 -44.78 18.28
C THR A 635 56.47 -45.91 19.16
N ALA A 636 56.35 -47.17 18.74
CA ALA A 636 56.83 -48.30 19.54
C ALA A 636 58.36 -48.31 19.67
N ILE A 637 59.09 -47.79 18.67
CA ILE A 637 60.54 -47.64 18.69
C ILE A 637 60.96 -46.41 19.49
N ALA A 638 60.39 -45.24 19.19
CA ALA A 638 60.80 -43.97 19.78
C ALA A 638 60.30 -43.76 21.21
N GLN A 639 59.09 -44.22 21.52
CA GLN A 639 58.45 -44.06 22.83
C GLN A 639 57.58 -45.28 23.18
N PRO A 640 58.20 -46.43 23.57
CA PRO A 640 57.47 -47.67 23.84
C PRO A 640 56.33 -47.53 24.87
N GLY A 641 56.45 -46.59 25.82
CA GLY A 641 55.42 -46.28 26.83
C GLY A 641 54.18 -45.56 26.28
N GLY A 642 54.22 -45.04 25.05
CA GLY A 642 53.10 -44.34 24.41
C GLY A 642 52.08 -45.25 23.71
N ILE A 643 52.42 -46.53 23.48
CA ILE A 643 51.53 -47.47 22.77
C ILE A 643 50.23 -47.79 23.55
N PRO A 644 50.24 -48.00 24.87
CA PRO A 644 49.01 -48.24 25.62
C PRO A 644 47.95 -47.14 25.46
N GLY A 645 48.36 -45.89 25.26
CA GLY A 645 47.45 -44.75 25.01
C GLY A 645 46.92 -44.67 23.57
N LYS A 646 47.50 -45.44 22.64
CA LYS A 646 47.06 -45.54 21.24
C LYS A 646 46.19 -46.78 20.98
N LEU A 647 46.00 -47.61 22.00
CA LEU A 647 45.24 -48.84 21.88
C LEU A 647 43.75 -48.55 21.69
N LEU A 648 43.10 -49.25 20.73
CA LEU A 648 41.65 -49.12 20.56
C LEU A 648 40.91 -49.67 21.78
N ARG A 649 40.10 -48.82 22.39
CA ARG A 649 39.21 -49.15 23.51
C ARG A 649 37.76 -48.96 23.10
N LEU A 650 36.98 -50.03 23.18
CA LEU A 650 35.58 -50.01 22.75
C LEU A 650 34.68 -49.46 23.86
N PRO A 651 33.59 -48.75 23.51
CA PRO A 651 32.57 -48.43 24.50
C PRO A 651 31.97 -49.74 25.02
N GLY A 652 31.89 -49.89 26.35
CA GLY A 652 31.34 -51.08 26.98
C GLY A 652 29.87 -51.32 26.59
N SER A 653 29.42 -52.57 26.70
CA SER A 653 27.98 -52.85 26.70
C SER A 653 27.35 -52.11 27.90
N ALA A 654 26.07 -51.75 27.82
CA ALA A 654 25.41 -50.91 28.83
C ALA A 654 25.37 -51.51 30.26
N SER A 655 25.95 -52.69 30.45
CA SER A 655 25.90 -53.51 31.66
C SER A 655 27.23 -53.64 32.41
N ASP A 656 28.34 -53.07 31.90
CA ASP A 656 29.69 -53.24 32.50
C ASP A 656 30.21 -51.97 33.18
N ASP A 657 30.71 -52.13 34.41
CA ASP A 657 31.06 -51.05 35.34
C ASP A 657 32.38 -50.35 34.94
N GLY A 658 32.26 -49.22 34.24
CA GLY A 658 33.21 -48.11 34.23
C GLY A 658 34.49 -48.20 33.38
N GLY A 659 34.93 -49.38 32.92
CA GLY A 659 36.15 -49.54 32.12
C GLY A 659 35.88 -49.72 30.62
N ARG A 660 36.60 -49.00 29.74
CA ARG A 660 36.64 -49.34 28.30
C ARG A 660 37.75 -50.37 28.04
N PRO A 661 37.43 -51.65 27.82
CA PRO A 661 38.45 -52.66 27.60
C PRO A 661 39.13 -52.46 26.24
N PRO A 662 40.42 -52.81 26.13
CA PRO A 662 41.06 -53.13 24.85
C PRO A 662 40.17 -53.97 23.94
N TYR A 663 40.16 -53.68 22.65
CA TYR A 663 39.33 -54.41 21.68
C TYR A 663 39.58 -55.93 21.65
N TYR A 664 40.78 -56.39 22.01
CA TYR A 664 41.15 -57.80 22.06
C TYR A 664 40.81 -58.49 23.39
N GLU A 665 40.33 -57.75 24.40
CA GLU A 665 39.84 -58.28 25.69
C GLU A 665 38.31 -58.42 25.70
N ALA A 666 37.61 -58.00 24.64
CA ALA A 666 36.20 -58.31 24.45
C ALA A 666 36.07 -59.81 24.12
N THR A 667 35.79 -60.64 25.12
CA THR A 667 36.23 -62.05 25.20
C THR A 667 35.62 -63.05 24.22
N ASP A 668 34.58 -62.72 23.45
CA ASP A 668 33.93 -63.72 22.56
C ASP A 668 33.60 -63.20 21.14
N GLY A 669 34.24 -62.11 20.70
CA GLY A 669 33.97 -61.49 19.40
C GLY A 669 34.99 -61.83 18.29
N PRO A 670 34.60 -61.72 17.00
CA PRO A 670 35.48 -61.96 15.86
C PRO A 670 36.68 -61.01 15.82
N LEU A 671 36.61 -59.86 16.48
CA LEU A 671 37.70 -58.90 16.61
C LEU A 671 38.97 -59.45 17.25
N THR A 672 38.87 -60.52 18.04
CA THR A 672 40.04 -61.18 18.66
C THR A 672 40.97 -61.80 17.60
N ALA A 673 40.46 -62.13 16.41
CA ALA A 673 41.22 -62.70 15.30
C ALA A 673 42.02 -61.66 14.50
N VAL A 674 41.73 -60.37 14.65
CA VAL A 674 42.32 -59.27 13.88
C VAL A 674 43.86 -59.25 13.89
N PRO A 675 44.57 -59.46 15.03
CA PRO A 675 46.05 -59.54 15.02
C PRO A 675 46.62 -60.70 14.19
N GLY A 676 45.78 -61.70 13.89
CA GLY A 676 46.12 -62.85 13.06
C GLY A 676 46.03 -62.60 11.56
N GLY A 677 45.33 -61.54 11.13
CA GLY A 677 45.15 -61.17 9.73
C GLY A 677 43.68 -61.07 9.32
N ILE A 678 43.41 -60.50 8.15
CA ILE A 678 42.05 -60.34 7.60
C ILE A 678 41.46 -61.70 7.21
N ALA A 679 42.25 -62.61 6.61
CA ALA A 679 41.81 -63.97 6.34
C ALA A 679 41.31 -64.68 7.62
N ARG A 680 42.08 -64.57 8.70
CA ARG A 680 41.70 -65.15 10.00
C ARG A 680 40.46 -64.50 10.62
N LEU A 681 40.26 -63.20 10.39
CA LEU A 681 39.05 -62.51 10.79
C LEU A 681 37.83 -63.03 10.02
N ILE A 682 37.95 -63.23 8.71
CA ILE A 682 36.89 -63.80 7.87
C ILE A 682 36.52 -65.21 8.35
N ASP A 683 37.52 -66.07 8.58
CA ASP A 683 37.31 -67.42 9.08
C ASP A 683 36.59 -67.41 10.44
N LYS A 684 37.00 -66.52 11.36
CA LYS A 684 36.36 -66.39 12.67
C LYS A 684 34.92 -65.89 12.56
N VAL A 685 34.64 -64.99 11.62
CA VAL A 685 33.27 -64.51 11.35
C VAL A 685 32.41 -65.65 10.82
N ARG A 686 32.91 -66.44 9.86
CA ARG A 686 32.22 -67.63 9.31
C ARG A 686 31.95 -68.67 10.40
N GLU A 687 32.95 -68.96 11.23
CA GLU A 687 32.83 -69.87 12.39
C GLU A 687 31.75 -69.40 13.37
N THR A 688 31.74 -68.10 13.70
CA THR A 688 30.75 -67.51 14.61
C THR A 688 29.34 -67.50 14.01
N ALA A 689 29.23 -67.41 12.68
CA ALA A 689 27.98 -67.48 11.94
C ALA A 689 27.50 -68.92 11.64
N GLY A 690 28.30 -69.95 11.96
CA GLY A 690 27.98 -71.36 11.67
C GLY A 690 28.07 -71.74 10.19
N VAL A 691 28.87 -71.01 9.40
CA VAL A 691 29.11 -71.26 7.98
C VAL A 691 30.48 -71.93 7.83
N HIS A 692 30.54 -73.14 7.24
CA HIS A 692 31.77 -73.92 7.01
C HIS A 692 32.17 -73.96 5.54
#